data_AF-A0A4Q0YQL5-F1
#
_entry.id   AF-A0A4Q0YQL5-F1
#
_cell.length_a   1.000
_cell.length_b   1.000
_cell.length_c   1.000
_cell.angle_alpha   90.00
_cell.angle_beta   90.00
_cell.angle_gamma   90.00
#
_symmetry.space_group_name_H-M   'P 1'
#
loop_
_entity.id
_entity.type
_entity.pdbx_description
1 polymer ?
#
loop_
_entity_poly.entity_id
_entity_poly.type
_entity_poly.pdbx_seq_one_letter_code
_entity_poly.pdbx_strand_id
1 'polypeptide(L)'
;MSIMLSMVSRRLERLCDNGGEQSVDIHIAGSIATGTGGGTMLDILAQLQSYLSNQPWRTTIYVHAFTTAADVGDKNTGRFYINQYAALKEYNAFNRSDYKPWDIKNPPHAKRLSIKPVNASAEDTNHYDLKQTYKSLFLVTDSTSEGKRVSLPEQVNGTAELLFQLSVRQLGNLPNEIRQALSNEDNPETTDEGFTGPRSMKNGAYGVHRITIPETKIRQRLISSLGLQFTLQILHNNWVKSFVDDPTTAFNAKSFVADLVKNLEVSKGDLWLDKAVGKTKFSEETSFAAYQQDWRLKLEEIEKNTKTADSYQEMQQWVTVFNREAELYWNEGFRPLGDQGGVERYFGFHGSPIQLDKRSNSVRKHIEALLVDGLESGLENYTTHNLPDIVENLIERVEDEAANFAKRSAGYEKMAIAAQKKRVTIKEEIRRIGKIGYKIGGAALRLFAQYQEESVVFYSNRTYERASKYGAAFSLELLDSLRLLRKDVGQFKRNITNLRDNFVTDLNLENEKKSGIEDWINWDEINESIQQYFVTNKPLLETNSNAIWDQLKELRGDRKSFDSYNRLMVIDEKTSVVRGEFPSAIRKESLQYSHTFHADVVENNPTFKPFFGRNIVKELYEQYGEVTKQLENVVKRWIDASSPMVAFDAGQPRPSVPKPGPRKRRMMLLPTCQDVPKSFQDALKACIEGSLSNNDGKILVKTIPEERCPNEISALTVAFFFPLRQAAVVSALKVHYDRALMSNEGRFVSYQCHSESARFSDLLLPSRSEEMEIRLPSILAACALGYLQVPDDLDKQLYFGTREDKFSPIENRIDTGIKFTLKQKELAARIGDQYDEMDISVELAILYTDYHEQFLRDCGSKVEALLNSIEVVPEHIDAAELKLKNYSKWVFLLAKRNEEDERYGKFKDAIYDAINRVLPELKEKL
;
A
#
# COMPACT_ATOMS: atom_id res chain seq x y z
N MET A 1 -19.50 -1.93 3.05
CA MET A 1 -19.77 -2.92 4.12
C MET A 1 -19.86 -4.35 3.61
N SER A 2 -20.78 -4.69 2.68
CA SER A 2 -20.93 -6.05 2.13
C SER A 2 -19.62 -6.67 1.60
N ILE A 3 -18.80 -5.90 0.86
CA ILE A 3 -17.49 -6.35 0.37
C ILE A 3 -16.57 -6.80 1.53
N MET A 4 -16.49 -6.01 2.60
CA MET A 4 -15.65 -6.32 3.76
C MET A 4 -16.08 -7.63 4.43
N LEU A 5 -17.38 -7.78 4.71
CA LEU A 5 -17.91 -9.02 5.31
C LEU A 5 -17.67 -10.24 4.40
N SER A 6 -17.80 -10.08 3.08
CA SER A 6 -17.48 -11.15 2.13
C SER A 6 -15.99 -11.54 2.15
N MET A 7 -15.10 -10.58 2.39
CA MET A 7 -13.66 -10.85 2.51
C MET A 7 -13.34 -11.55 3.83
N VAL A 8 -14.00 -11.16 4.92
CA VAL A 8 -13.87 -11.84 6.23
C VAL A 8 -14.40 -13.28 6.14
N SER A 9 -15.60 -13.50 5.57
CA SER A 9 -16.15 -14.85 5.33
C SER A 9 -15.15 -15.74 4.59
N ARG A 10 -14.64 -15.26 3.44
CA ARG A 10 -13.65 -16.00 2.65
C ARG A 10 -12.35 -16.30 3.40
N ARG A 11 -11.95 -15.45 4.34
CA ARG A 11 -10.77 -15.70 5.18
C ARG A 11 -11.06 -16.74 6.26
N LEU A 12 -12.23 -16.70 6.88
CA LEU A 12 -12.66 -17.70 7.86
C LEU A 12 -12.83 -19.09 7.20
N GLU A 13 -13.45 -19.16 6.01
CA GLU A 13 -13.56 -20.39 5.22
C GLU A 13 -12.19 -21.03 4.97
N ARG A 14 -11.23 -20.23 4.48
CA ARG A 14 -9.84 -20.69 4.27
C ARG A 14 -9.13 -21.16 5.55
N LEU A 15 -9.48 -20.62 6.71
CA LEU A 15 -8.93 -21.08 7.99
C LEU A 15 -9.56 -22.42 8.41
N CYS A 16 -10.86 -22.61 8.14
CA CYS A 16 -11.57 -23.86 8.41
C CYS A 16 -10.97 -25.03 7.61
N ASP A 17 -10.68 -24.80 6.34
CA ASP A 17 -10.13 -25.81 5.42
C ASP A 17 -8.78 -26.37 5.90
N ASN A 18 -8.07 -25.67 6.79
CA ASN A 18 -6.78 -26.08 7.35
C ASN A 18 -6.87 -26.90 8.65
N GLY A 19 -8.07 -27.27 9.13
CA GLY A 19 -8.25 -28.30 10.17
C GLY A 19 -8.00 -27.89 11.64
N GLY A 20 -8.29 -26.65 12.03
CA GLY A 20 -8.09 -26.13 13.40
C GLY A 20 -9.36 -25.96 14.25
N GLU A 21 -9.18 -25.59 15.53
CA GLU A 21 -10.27 -25.12 16.39
C GLU A 21 -10.92 -23.87 15.76
N GLN A 22 -12.25 -23.79 15.75
CA GLN A 22 -12.99 -22.64 15.18
C GLN A 22 -12.93 -21.43 16.12
N SER A 23 -11.73 -20.98 16.48
CA SER A 23 -11.50 -19.76 17.23
C SER A 23 -10.64 -18.77 16.46
N VAL A 24 -11.02 -17.49 16.50
CA VAL A 24 -10.33 -16.43 15.74
C VAL A 24 -10.31 -15.13 16.50
N ASP A 25 -9.14 -14.49 16.53
CA ASP A 25 -8.97 -13.13 17.03
C ASP A 25 -8.96 -12.16 15.85
N ILE A 26 -9.84 -11.16 15.88
CA ILE A 26 -9.99 -10.14 14.85
C ILE A 26 -9.47 -8.82 15.40
N HIS A 27 -8.46 -8.25 14.77
CA HIS A 27 -7.87 -6.98 15.14
C HIS A 27 -8.29 -5.90 14.14
N ILE A 28 -8.94 -4.84 14.63
CA ILE A 28 -9.37 -3.69 13.83
C ILE A 28 -8.49 -2.51 14.22
N ALA A 29 -7.66 -2.01 13.30
CA ALA A 29 -6.76 -0.89 13.53
C ALA A 29 -7.09 0.28 12.60
N GLY A 30 -7.15 1.50 13.16
CA GLY A 30 -7.44 2.69 12.37
C GLY A 30 -7.58 3.95 13.22
N SER A 31 -7.60 5.09 12.53
CA SER A 31 -7.89 6.38 13.16
C SER A 31 -9.38 6.51 13.49
N ILE A 32 -9.67 7.03 14.67
CA ILE A 32 -11.05 7.32 15.12
C ILE A 32 -11.53 8.72 14.72
N ALA A 33 -10.73 9.45 13.93
CA ALA A 33 -10.98 10.83 13.57
C ALA A 33 -11.71 11.01 12.22
N THR A 34 -11.92 9.94 11.45
CA THR A 34 -12.27 10.02 10.02
C THR A 34 -13.77 10.02 9.71
N GLY A 35 -14.60 10.45 10.66
CA GLY A 35 -16.06 10.51 10.47
C GLY A 35 -16.78 11.19 11.64
N THR A 36 -18.12 11.16 11.59
CA THR A 36 -19.00 11.58 12.70
C THR A 36 -19.03 10.49 13.78
N GLY A 37 -18.69 10.83 15.02
CA GLY A 37 -18.69 9.93 16.18
C GLY A 37 -17.63 8.83 16.09
N GLY A 38 -17.91 7.67 16.66
CA GLY A 38 -17.15 6.41 16.53
C GLY A 38 -17.07 5.91 15.08
N GLY A 39 -17.87 6.52 14.20
CA GLY A 39 -17.72 6.51 12.75
C GLY A 39 -17.75 5.11 12.15
N THR A 40 -17.06 4.98 11.01
CA THR A 40 -16.98 3.73 10.23
C THR A 40 -16.40 2.57 11.03
N MET A 41 -15.52 2.82 12.01
CA MET A 41 -14.87 1.74 12.75
C MET A 41 -15.83 1.07 13.75
N LEU A 42 -16.67 1.87 14.42
CA LEU A 42 -17.73 1.34 15.28
C LEU A 42 -18.82 0.62 14.46
N ASP A 43 -19.15 1.13 13.27
CA ASP A 43 -20.03 0.44 12.32
C ASP A 43 -19.47 -0.92 11.90
N ILE A 44 -18.19 -0.98 11.49
CA ILE A 44 -17.49 -2.23 11.14
C ILE A 44 -17.58 -3.23 12.29
N LEU A 45 -17.29 -2.77 13.52
CA LEU A 45 -17.34 -3.60 14.71
C LEU A 45 -18.74 -4.19 14.95
N ALA A 46 -19.78 -3.34 14.90
CA ALA A 46 -21.16 -3.76 15.09
C ALA A 46 -21.62 -4.74 13.99
N GLN A 47 -21.25 -4.48 12.73
CA GLN A 47 -21.60 -5.37 11.62
C GLN A 47 -20.89 -6.73 11.70
N LEU A 48 -19.62 -6.74 12.12
CA LEU A 48 -18.85 -7.96 12.33
C LEU A 48 -19.47 -8.80 13.44
N GLN A 49 -19.79 -8.23 14.60
CA GLN A 49 -20.43 -8.98 15.68
C GLN A 49 -21.79 -9.54 15.28
N SER A 50 -22.62 -8.71 14.63
CA SER A 50 -23.91 -9.16 14.09
C SER A 50 -23.73 -10.34 13.12
N TYR A 51 -22.72 -10.28 12.26
CA TYR A 51 -22.42 -11.37 11.32
C TYR A 51 -21.94 -12.63 12.06
N LEU A 52 -20.93 -12.49 12.93
CA LEU A 52 -20.27 -13.60 13.64
C LEU A 52 -21.17 -14.26 14.69
N SER A 53 -22.13 -13.53 15.26
CA SER A 53 -23.11 -14.09 16.21
C SER A 53 -23.96 -15.22 15.65
N ASN A 54 -24.04 -15.32 14.31
CA ASN A 54 -24.77 -16.37 13.59
C ASN A 54 -23.82 -17.42 12.97
N GLN A 55 -22.53 -17.39 13.30
CA GLN A 55 -21.51 -18.29 12.78
C GLN A 55 -21.00 -19.22 13.89
N PRO A 56 -20.46 -20.41 13.56
CA PRO A 56 -20.00 -21.37 14.58
C PRO A 56 -18.66 -20.99 15.23
N TRP A 57 -18.05 -19.87 14.81
CA TRP A 57 -16.73 -19.42 15.30
C TRP A 57 -16.78 -18.77 16.68
N ARG A 58 -15.85 -19.16 17.56
CA ARG A 58 -15.52 -18.43 18.79
C ARG A 58 -14.63 -17.23 18.45
N THR A 59 -15.23 -16.04 18.38
CA THR A 59 -14.53 -14.83 17.93
C THR A 59 -14.24 -13.83 19.04
N THR A 60 -13.02 -13.31 19.09
CA THR A 60 -12.63 -12.17 19.93
C THR A 60 -12.32 -10.98 19.04
N ILE A 61 -12.79 -9.77 19.38
CA ILE A 61 -12.50 -8.56 18.59
C ILE A 61 -11.72 -7.55 19.43
N TYR A 62 -10.57 -7.13 18.93
CA TYR A 62 -9.70 -6.10 19.50
C TYR A 62 -9.71 -4.85 18.63
N VAL A 63 -9.76 -3.68 19.27
CA VAL A 63 -9.75 -2.39 18.57
C VAL A 63 -8.46 -1.65 18.88
N HIS A 64 -7.76 -1.16 17.86
CA HIS A 64 -6.55 -0.34 17.96
C HIS A 64 -6.86 1.07 17.44
N ALA A 65 -7.20 1.96 18.36
CA ALA A 65 -7.70 3.29 18.08
C ALA A 65 -6.57 4.32 18.03
N PHE A 66 -6.21 4.74 16.81
CA PHE A 66 -5.18 5.76 16.61
C PHE A 66 -5.77 7.12 16.97
N THR A 67 -5.24 7.72 18.03
CA THR A 67 -5.82 8.91 18.69
C THR A 67 -4.72 9.93 18.96
N THR A 68 -4.90 11.18 18.55
CA THR A 68 -3.89 12.22 18.76
C THR A 68 -4.51 13.58 19.03
N ALA A 69 -3.87 14.31 19.95
CA ALA A 69 -4.11 15.72 20.22
C ALA A 69 -2.88 16.58 19.87
N ALA A 70 -1.94 16.03 19.08
CA ALA A 70 -0.78 16.76 18.60
C ALA A 70 -1.22 17.95 17.74
N ASP A 71 -0.67 19.12 18.02
CA ASP A 71 -0.84 20.29 17.17
C ASP A 71 -0.23 20.04 15.78
N VAL A 72 -1.00 20.36 14.74
CA VAL A 72 -0.60 20.22 13.33
C VAL A 72 -0.29 21.57 12.68
N GLY A 73 -0.17 22.63 13.48
CA GLY A 73 0.14 24.00 13.04
C GLY A 73 -1.01 24.61 12.25
N ASP A 74 -0.67 25.33 11.18
CA ASP A 74 -1.65 26.11 10.37
C ASP A 74 -2.57 25.24 9.49
N LYS A 75 -2.50 23.91 9.59
CA LYS A 75 -3.38 23.04 8.82
C LYS A 75 -4.81 23.14 9.36
N ASN A 76 -5.77 23.35 8.47
CA ASN A 76 -7.18 23.30 8.84
C ASN A 76 -7.56 21.89 9.31
N THR A 77 -7.65 21.71 10.64
CA THR A 77 -8.01 20.46 11.28
C THR A 77 -9.52 20.17 11.20
N GLY A 78 -10.33 21.14 10.79
CA GLY A 78 -11.78 21.04 10.81
C GLY A 78 -12.29 20.47 12.13
N ARG A 79 -12.94 19.31 12.07
CA ARG A 79 -13.51 18.60 13.23
C ARG A 79 -12.66 17.46 13.76
N PHE A 80 -11.41 17.36 13.33
CA PHE A 80 -10.53 16.23 13.64
C PHE A 80 -10.43 15.93 15.14
N TYR A 81 -10.17 16.92 15.99
CA TYR A 81 -10.04 16.70 17.44
C TYR A 81 -11.38 16.40 18.12
N ILE A 82 -12.42 17.16 17.76
CA ILE A 82 -13.74 17.02 18.40
C ILE A 82 -14.42 15.69 18.04
N ASN A 83 -14.20 15.20 16.81
CA ASN A 83 -14.68 13.89 16.37
C ASN A 83 -13.99 12.76 17.15
N GLN A 84 -12.69 12.86 17.44
CA GLN A 84 -11.99 11.85 18.24
C GLN A 84 -12.55 11.77 19.67
N TYR A 85 -12.82 12.92 20.31
CA TYR A 85 -13.42 12.91 21.65
C TYR A 85 -14.83 12.28 21.64
N ALA A 86 -15.65 12.68 20.67
CA ALA A 86 -16.99 12.10 20.48
C ALA A 86 -16.93 10.58 20.20
N ALA A 87 -15.98 10.15 19.37
CA ALA A 87 -15.73 8.73 19.11
C ALA A 87 -15.41 7.95 20.38
N LEU A 88 -14.51 8.46 21.21
CA LEU A 88 -14.15 7.81 22.49
C LEU A 88 -15.35 7.74 23.45
N LYS A 89 -16.21 8.77 23.49
CA LYS A 89 -17.49 8.71 24.24
C LYS A 89 -18.38 7.57 23.73
N GLU A 90 -18.49 7.41 22.42
CA GLU A 90 -19.30 6.35 21.81
C GLU A 90 -18.70 4.95 22.02
N TYR A 91 -17.37 4.77 21.93
CA TYR A 91 -16.72 3.50 22.27
C TYR A 91 -16.94 3.11 23.73
N ASN A 92 -16.92 4.09 24.64
CA ASN A 92 -17.23 3.87 26.04
C ASN A 92 -18.70 3.45 26.21
N ALA A 93 -19.64 4.21 25.65
CA ALA A 93 -21.08 3.90 25.70
C ALA A 93 -21.42 2.55 25.06
N PHE A 94 -20.75 2.19 23.96
CA PHE A 94 -20.88 0.90 23.31
C PHE A 94 -20.44 -0.25 24.21
N ASN A 95 -19.36 -0.07 24.95
CA ASN A 95 -18.92 -1.03 25.97
C ASN A 95 -19.81 -1.07 27.22
N ARG A 96 -20.75 -0.14 27.37
CA ARG A 96 -21.77 -0.15 28.44
C ARG A 96 -23.13 -0.63 27.95
N SER A 97 -23.25 -1.00 26.67
CA SER A 97 -24.53 -1.30 25.99
C SER A 97 -25.50 -0.11 25.90
N ASP A 98 -25.01 1.11 26.12
CA ASP A 98 -25.81 2.34 26.03
C ASP A 98 -25.95 2.80 24.56
N TYR A 99 -24.89 2.62 23.77
CA TYR A 99 -24.89 2.89 22.33
C TYR A 99 -25.55 1.74 21.56
N LYS A 100 -26.49 2.05 20.66
CA LYS A 100 -27.26 1.08 19.88
C LYS A 100 -26.95 1.22 18.37
N PRO A 101 -26.00 0.45 17.83
CA PRO A 101 -25.61 0.59 16.44
C PRO A 101 -26.75 0.25 15.47
N TRP A 102 -26.74 0.89 14.31
CA TRP A 102 -27.62 0.54 13.20
C TRP A 102 -27.11 -0.70 12.46
N ASP A 103 -28.00 -1.59 12.05
CA ASP A 103 -27.72 -2.62 11.04
C ASP A 103 -27.77 -1.98 9.65
N ILE A 104 -26.60 -1.74 9.06
CA ILE A 104 -26.46 -1.07 7.76
C ILE A 104 -26.20 -2.05 6.61
N LYS A 105 -26.42 -3.36 6.82
CA LYS A 105 -26.21 -4.38 5.77
C LYS A 105 -27.25 -4.31 4.66
N ASN A 106 -28.51 -4.04 5.01
CA ASN A 106 -29.67 -4.15 4.10
C ASN A 106 -30.61 -2.92 4.19
N PRO A 107 -30.25 -1.76 3.61
CA PRO A 107 -31.22 -0.69 3.39
C PRO A 107 -32.30 -1.18 2.39
N PRO A 108 -33.61 -0.93 2.64
CA PRO A 108 -34.16 0.15 3.45
C PRO A 108 -34.61 -0.22 4.88
N HIS A 109 -34.50 -1.49 5.31
CA HIS A 109 -34.99 -1.94 6.62
C HIS A 109 -33.92 -1.86 7.72
N ALA A 110 -33.34 -0.68 7.90
CA ALA A 110 -32.38 -0.45 8.98
C ALA A 110 -33.04 -0.69 10.34
N LYS A 111 -32.43 -1.55 11.16
CA LYS A 111 -32.87 -1.84 12.53
C LYS A 111 -31.74 -1.54 13.50
N ARG A 112 -32.09 -1.27 14.75
CA ARG A 112 -31.11 -1.20 15.83
C ARG A 112 -30.64 -2.62 16.17
N LEU A 113 -29.33 -2.82 16.25
CA LEU A 113 -28.77 -4.05 16.76
C LEU A 113 -28.93 -4.05 18.29
N SER A 114 -29.48 -5.15 18.83
CA SER A 114 -29.60 -5.32 20.28
C SER A 114 -28.24 -5.79 20.80
N ILE A 115 -27.63 -4.98 21.66
CA ILE A 115 -26.56 -5.42 22.55
C ILE A 115 -27.25 -5.86 23.82
N LYS A 116 -27.16 -7.14 24.19
CA LYS A 116 -27.78 -7.62 25.43
C LYS A 116 -26.94 -7.16 26.62
N PRO A 117 -27.49 -6.37 27.56
CA PRO A 117 -26.85 -6.19 28.86
C PRO A 117 -26.80 -7.56 29.56
N VAL A 118 -25.72 -7.85 30.29
CA VAL A 118 -25.64 -9.05 31.11
C VAL A 118 -26.62 -8.87 32.29
N ASN A 119 -27.55 -9.81 32.46
CA ASN A 119 -28.48 -9.80 33.60
C ASN A 119 -27.69 -9.94 34.91
N ALA A 120 -27.93 -9.05 35.87
CA ALA A 120 -27.25 -9.03 37.18
C ALA A 120 -27.69 -10.15 38.15
N SER A 121 -28.30 -11.24 37.67
CA SER A 121 -28.74 -12.36 38.51
C SER A 121 -27.58 -13.33 38.77
N ALA A 122 -27.30 -13.53 40.05
CA ALA A 122 -26.24 -14.37 40.60
C ALA A 122 -26.31 -15.81 40.08
N GLU A 123 -25.37 -16.19 39.21
CA GLU A 123 -24.76 -17.55 39.09
C GLU A 123 -23.81 -17.65 37.87
N ASP A 124 -23.91 -16.75 36.87
CA ASP A 124 -23.03 -16.78 35.70
C ASP A 124 -21.74 -15.98 35.96
N THR A 125 -20.78 -16.57 36.69
CA THR A 125 -19.48 -15.95 37.04
C THR A 125 -18.67 -15.34 35.87
N ASN A 126 -19.07 -15.60 34.61
CA ASN A 126 -18.61 -14.89 33.41
C ASN A 126 -19.36 -13.56 33.15
N HIS A 127 -19.70 -12.81 34.21
CA HIS A 127 -20.41 -11.52 34.20
C HIS A 127 -19.72 -10.38 33.39
N TYR A 128 -18.58 -10.66 32.75
CA TYR A 128 -17.66 -9.66 32.18
C TYR A 128 -17.71 -9.53 30.67
N ASP A 129 -18.26 -10.51 29.95
CA ASP A 129 -18.48 -10.41 28.50
C ASP A 129 -19.90 -9.89 28.27
N LEU A 130 -20.02 -8.60 27.94
CA LEU A 130 -21.06 -8.16 27.01
C LEU A 130 -20.79 -8.92 25.71
N LYS A 131 -21.26 -10.16 25.64
CA LYS A 131 -21.24 -11.04 24.46
C LYS A 131 -21.90 -10.20 23.37
N GLN A 132 -21.10 -9.57 22.49
CA GLN A 132 -21.47 -8.58 21.42
C GLN A 132 -20.80 -7.18 21.52
N THR A 133 -19.72 -6.96 22.27
CA THR A 133 -18.89 -5.72 22.17
C THR A 133 -17.42 -6.04 21.80
N TYR A 134 -16.49 -5.10 21.96
CA TYR A 134 -15.06 -5.37 21.80
C TYR A 134 -14.47 -5.94 23.10
N LYS A 135 -13.44 -6.79 22.98
CA LYS A 135 -12.73 -7.35 24.12
C LYS A 135 -11.84 -6.31 24.80
N SER A 136 -11.10 -5.53 23.99
CA SER A 136 -10.24 -4.45 24.48
C SER A 136 -10.10 -3.33 23.46
N LEU A 137 -10.10 -2.10 23.95
CA LEU A 137 -9.81 -0.89 23.20
C LEU A 137 -8.38 -0.45 23.51
N PHE A 138 -7.46 -0.69 22.58
CA PHE A 138 -6.10 -0.20 22.66
C PHE A 138 -6.02 1.23 22.15
N LEU A 139 -5.63 2.16 23.02
CA LEU A 139 -5.22 3.49 22.61
C LEU A 139 -3.80 3.42 22.05
N VAL A 140 -3.63 3.97 20.85
CA VAL A 140 -2.34 4.19 20.22
C VAL A 140 -2.23 5.69 19.99
N THR A 141 -1.39 6.35 20.78
CA THR A 141 -1.33 7.82 20.82
C THR A 141 0.02 8.36 20.35
N ASP A 142 0.09 9.68 20.20
CA ASP A 142 1.27 10.44 19.79
C ASP A 142 2.35 10.59 20.86
N SER A 143 2.20 9.86 21.97
CA SER A 143 3.10 9.88 23.12
C SER A 143 3.13 8.54 23.82
N THR A 144 4.27 8.20 24.41
CA THR A 144 4.46 6.98 25.22
C THR A 144 4.30 7.26 26.71
N SER A 145 4.23 6.19 27.52
CA SER A 145 4.16 6.33 28.98
C SER A 145 5.38 6.99 29.61
N GLU A 146 6.50 7.04 28.88
CA GLU A 146 7.75 7.70 29.29
C GLU A 146 7.90 9.09 28.67
N GLY A 147 6.82 9.64 28.08
CA GLY A 147 6.79 11.02 27.56
C GLY A 147 7.48 11.22 26.20
N LYS A 148 7.92 10.15 25.52
CA LYS A 148 8.47 10.24 24.15
C LYS A 148 7.33 10.48 23.15
N ARG A 149 7.50 11.42 22.21
CA ARG A 149 6.57 11.63 21.09
C ARG A 149 6.69 10.52 20.05
N VAL A 150 5.57 10.13 19.45
CA VAL A 150 5.48 9.05 18.46
C VAL A 150 4.70 9.55 17.25
N SER A 151 5.32 9.58 16.08
CA SER A 151 4.65 9.99 14.84
C SER A 151 3.67 8.92 14.33
N LEU A 152 2.75 9.29 13.43
CA LEU A 152 1.76 8.34 12.90
C LEU A 152 2.39 7.12 12.19
N PRO A 153 3.44 7.26 11.35
CA PRO A 153 4.12 6.10 10.77
C PRO A 153 4.68 5.14 11.84
N GLU A 154 5.18 5.67 12.95
CA GLU A 154 5.70 4.87 14.06
C GLU A 154 4.57 4.16 14.82
N GLN A 155 3.42 4.81 15.02
CA GLN A 155 2.23 4.18 15.57
C GLN A 155 1.73 3.01 14.71
N VAL A 156 1.70 3.20 13.38
CA VAL A 156 1.33 2.17 12.41
C VAL A 156 2.34 1.01 12.47
N ASN A 157 3.63 1.31 12.46
CA ASN A 157 4.70 0.30 12.53
C ASN A 157 4.67 -0.47 13.85
N GLY A 158 4.49 0.20 14.99
CA GLY A 158 4.38 -0.45 16.30
C GLY A 158 3.15 -1.35 16.42
N THR A 159 2.02 -0.91 15.85
CA THR A 159 0.80 -1.74 15.74
C THR A 159 1.05 -2.97 14.85
N ALA A 160 1.63 -2.77 13.68
CA ALA A 160 1.97 -3.87 12.76
C ALA A 160 2.95 -4.86 13.40
N GLU A 161 3.94 -4.36 14.15
CA GLU A 161 4.90 -5.21 14.86
C GLU A 161 4.23 -6.01 15.97
N LEU A 162 3.33 -5.42 16.77
CA LEU A 162 2.53 -6.20 17.73
C LEU A 162 1.77 -7.32 17.03
N LEU A 163 1.05 -7.02 15.94
CA LEU A 163 0.27 -8.01 15.21
C LEU A 163 1.16 -9.10 14.61
N PHE A 164 2.34 -8.75 14.10
CA PHE A 164 3.34 -9.71 13.62
C PHE A 164 3.82 -10.64 14.75
N GLN A 165 4.11 -10.08 15.93
CA GLN A 165 4.50 -10.86 17.10
C GLN A 165 3.39 -11.82 17.52
N LEU A 166 2.14 -11.37 17.57
CA LEU A 166 1.01 -12.19 18.00
C LEU A 166 0.64 -13.30 16.99
N SER A 167 0.67 -12.99 15.69
CA SER A 167 0.15 -13.88 14.64
C SER A 167 1.19 -14.79 13.99
N VAL A 168 2.44 -14.34 13.88
CA VAL A 168 3.50 -15.09 13.17
C VAL A 168 4.49 -15.68 14.16
N ARG A 169 5.01 -14.87 15.09
CA ARG A 169 6.12 -15.29 15.95
C ARG A 169 5.66 -16.10 17.15
N GLN A 170 4.70 -15.57 17.92
CA GLN A 170 4.29 -16.09 19.22
C GLN A 170 3.04 -16.94 19.19
N LEU A 171 2.53 -17.31 18.00
CA LEU A 171 1.28 -18.05 17.81
C LEU A 171 1.10 -19.14 18.89
N GLY A 172 0.06 -18.99 19.72
CA GLY A 172 -0.32 -19.90 20.81
C GLY A 172 0.61 -19.98 22.04
N ASN A 173 1.75 -19.30 22.04
CA ASN A 173 2.81 -19.45 23.06
C ASN A 173 2.97 -18.24 23.98
N LEU A 174 2.10 -17.24 23.84
CA LEU A 174 2.10 -16.08 24.71
C LEU A 174 1.76 -16.50 26.16
N PRO A 175 2.54 -16.09 27.17
CA PRO A 175 2.23 -16.37 28.58
C PRO A 175 0.84 -15.88 28.99
N ASN A 176 0.19 -16.63 29.89
CA ASN A 176 -1.18 -16.33 30.32
C ASN A 176 -1.32 -14.90 30.87
N GLU A 177 -0.35 -14.41 31.65
CA GLU A 177 -0.38 -13.05 32.21
C GLU A 177 -0.43 -11.96 31.12
N ILE A 178 0.32 -12.14 30.02
CA ILE A 178 0.32 -11.19 28.90
C ILE A 178 -0.97 -11.32 28.10
N ARG A 179 -1.45 -12.55 27.87
CA ARG A 179 -2.73 -12.79 27.18
C ARG A 179 -3.89 -12.14 27.92
N GLN A 180 -3.94 -12.31 29.25
CA GLN A 180 -4.96 -11.72 30.11
C GLN A 180 -4.84 -10.19 30.19
N ALA A 181 -3.64 -9.63 30.10
CA ALA A 181 -3.46 -8.18 29.98
C ALA A 181 -3.99 -7.64 28.63
N LEU A 182 -3.73 -8.35 27.52
CA LEU A 182 -4.26 -7.99 26.21
C LEU A 182 -5.78 -8.13 26.13
N SER A 183 -6.37 -9.12 26.80
CA SER A 183 -7.82 -9.36 26.84
C SER A 183 -8.56 -8.60 27.94
N ASN A 184 -7.84 -7.88 28.81
CA ASN A 184 -8.36 -7.26 30.04
C ASN A 184 -9.05 -8.25 31.01
N GLU A 185 -8.68 -9.53 30.97
CA GLU A 185 -9.18 -10.58 31.87
C GLU A 185 -8.39 -10.68 33.19
N ASP A 186 -7.21 -10.04 33.28
CA ASP A 186 -6.41 -9.94 34.51
C ASP A 186 -7.00 -8.93 35.53
N ASN A 187 -8.33 -8.81 35.56
CA ASN A 187 -9.05 -7.89 36.44
C ASN A 187 -10.30 -8.53 37.08
N PRO A 188 -10.19 -9.01 38.33
CA PRO A 188 -11.33 -9.50 39.10
C PRO A 188 -12.07 -8.40 39.89
N GLU A 189 -11.57 -7.14 39.91
CA GLU A 189 -12.07 -6.10 40.81
C GLU A 189 -13.32 -5.40 40.23
N THR A 190 -14.43 -5.46 40.97
CA THR A 190 -15.61 -4.64 40.74
C THR A 190 -15.33 -3.20 41.18
N THR A 191 -15.57 -2.24 40.30
CA THR A 191 -15.27 -0.82 40.56
C THR A 191 -16.52 0.03 40.29
N ASP A 192 -16.65 1.17 40.98
CA ASP A 192 -17.72 2.17 40.76
C ASP A 192 -17.77 2.70 39.33
N GLU A 193 -16.70 2.48 38.56
CA GLU A 193 -16.59 2.84 37.16
C GLU A 193 -16.76 1.63 36.23
N GLY A 194 -16.26 0.45 36.64
CA GLY A 194 -16.09 -0.73 35.79
C GLY A 194 -17.23 -1.75 35.84
N PHE A 195 -17.88 -1.95 36.99
CA PHE A 195 -18.94 -2.97 37.10
C PHE A 195 -20.29 -2.41 36.62
N THR A 196 -20.80 -1.39 37.30
CA THR A 196 -22.06 -0.69 36.96
C THR A 196 -21.85 0.76 36.54
N GLY A 197 -20.62 1.25 36.63
CA GLY A 197 -20.31 2.66 36.38
C GLY A 197 -20.41 3.11 34.92
N PRO A 198 -20.38 4.44 34.69
CA PRO A 198 -20.50 5.01 33.35
C PRO A 198 -19.24 4.90 32.49
N ARG A 199 -18.10 4.40 33.01
CA ARG A 199 -16.79 4.48 32.34
C ARG A 199 -16.10 3.11 32.27
N SER A 200 -15.93 2.58 31.07
CA SER A 200 -15.28 1.28 30.86
C SER A 200 -13.81 1.26 31.33
N MET A 201 -13.41 0.12 31.89
CA MET A 201 -12.03 -0.22 32.25
C MET A 201 -11.34 -1.13 31.22
N LYS A 202 -12.04 -1.51 30.13
CA LYS A 202 -11.52 -2.41 29.08
C LYS A 202 -10.61 -1.70 28.07
N ASN A 203 -9.83 -0.74 28.55
CA ASN A 203 -8.88 0.01 27.74
C ASN A 203 -7.46 -0.49 28.01
N GLY A 204 -6.66 -0.49 26.95
CA GLY A 204 -5.25 -0.84 27.01
C GLY A 204 -4.41 0.10 26.16
N ALA A 205 -3.11 -0.11 26.22
CA ALA A 205 -2.12 0.42 25.31
C ALA A 205 -0.93 -0.54 25.31
N TYR A 206 -0.10 -0.48 24.29
CA TYR A 206 1.06 -1.36 24.19
C TYR A 206 2.24 -0.67 23.52
N GLY A 207 3.41 -1.24 23.73
CA GLY A 207 4.65 -0.89 23.04
C GLY A 207 5.42 -2.17 22.75
N VAL A 208 6.00 -2.23 21.56
CA VAL A 208 6.80 -3.37 21.10
C VAL A 208 8.12 -2.85 20.59
N HIS A 209 9.21 -3.47 21.05
CA HIS A 209 10.53 -3.23 20.52
C HIS A 209 11.17 -4.57 20.18
N ARG A 210 11.45 -4.77 18.89
CA ARG A 210 12.13 -5.96 18.39
C ARG A 210 13.57 -5.63 18.06
N ILE A 211 14.49 -6.45 18.57
CA ILE A 211 15.90 -6.43 18.21
C ILE A 211 16.17 -7.66 17.37
N THR A 212 16.73 -7.48 16.18
CA THR A 212 16.89 -8.59 15.24
C THR A 212 18.16 -8.49 14.43
N ILE A 213 18.71 -9.65 14.07
CA ILE A 213 19.61 -9.79 12.93
C ILE A 213 18.69 -9.92 11.70
N PRO A 214 18.56 -8.88 10.86
CA PRO A 214 17.45 -8.73 9.94
C PRO A 214 17.64 -9.55 8.66
N GLU A 215 17.62 -10.88 8.77
CA GLU A 215 17.87 -11.80 7.65
C GLU A 215 17.02 -11.50 6.41
N THR A 216 15.74 -11.15 6.59
CA THR A 216 14.85 -10.78 5.48
C THR A 216 15.33 -9.54 4.73
N LYS A 217 15.84 -8.52 5.44
CA LYS A 217 16.41 -7.32 4.81
C LYS A 217 17.72 -7.64 4.10
N ILE A 218 18.61 -8.42 4.73
CA ILE A 218 19.89 -8.83 4.11
C ILE A 218 19.63 -9.64 2.83
N ARG A 219 18.62 -10.52 2.85
CA ARG A 219 18.17 -11.28 1.69
C ARG A 219 17.63 -10.38 0.57
N GLN A 220 16.77 -9.42 0.90
CA GLN A 220 16.27 -8.45 -0.07
C GLN A 220 17.41 -7.64 -0.69
N ARG A 221 18.41 -7.27 0.11
CA ARG A 221 19.59 -6.54 -0.33
C ARG A 221 20.41 -7.34 -1.33
N LEU A 222 20.66 -8.60 -0.99
CA LEU A 222 21.41 -9.51 -1.83
C LEU A 222 20.69 -9.76 -3.16
N ILE A 223 19.38 -10.00 -3.14
CA ILE A 223 18.54 -10.12 -4.35
C ILE A 223 18.64 -8.86 -5.21
N SER A 224 18.48 -7.68 -4.60
CA SER A 224 18.50 -6.41 -5.33
C SER A 224 19.89 -6.11 -5.90
N SER A 225 20.96 -6.50 -5.19
CA SER A 225 22.35 -6.38 -5.67
C SER A 225 22.61 -7.29 -6.87
N LEU A 226 22.20 -8.56 -6.79
CA LEU A 226 22.36 -9.53 -7.89
C LEU A 226 21.48 -9.16 -9.11
N GLY A 227 20.22 -8.75 -8.87
CA GLY A 227 19.33 -8.26 -9.92
C GLY A 227 19.84 -6.99 -10.60
N LEU A 228 20.45 -6.08 -9.82
CA LEU A 228 21.14 -4.92 -10.38
C LEU A 228 22.32 -5.34 -11.26
N GLN A 229 23.15 -6.29 -10.83
CA GLN A 229 24.25 -6.79 -11.66
C GLN A 229 23.78 -7.43 -12.96
N PHE A 230 22.71 -8.22 -12.92
CA PHE A 230 22.09 -8.78 -14.12
C PHE A 230 21.58 -7.69 -15.09
N THR A 231 20.88 -6.68 -14.58
CA THR A 231 20.38 -5.57 -15.42
C THR A 231 21.52 -4.75 -16.02
N LEU A 232 22.58 -4.47 -15.27
CA LEU A 232 23.78 -3.78 -15.77
C LEU A 232 24.53 -4.61 -16.83
N GLN A 233 24.61 -5.94 -16.65
CA GLN A 233 25.16 -6.83 -17.66
C GLN A 233 24.37 -6.74 -18.97
N ILE A 234 23.04 -6.78 -18.90
CA ILE A 234 22.17 -6.67 -20.08
C ILE A 234 22.23 -5.29 -20.74
N LEU A 235 22.35 -4.23 -19.94
CA LEU A 235 22.40 -2.85 -20.43
C LEU A 235 23.71 -2.55 -21.13
N HIS A 236 24.83 -2.91 -20.51
CA HIS A 236 26.16 -2.43 -20.92
C HIS A 236 27.20 -3.54 -21.10
N ASN A 237 27.03 -4.68 -20.44
CA ASN A 237 27.98 -5.79 -20.41
C ASN A 237 29.43 -5.36 -20.10
N ASN A 238 29.58 -4.30 -19.29
CA ASN A 238 30.87 -3.72 -18.95
C ASN A 238 31.37 -4.25 -17.62
N TRP A 239 32.29 -5.22 -17.68
CA TRP A 239 32.91 -5.81 -16.51
C TRP A 239 34.23 -5.11 -16.16
N VAL A 240 34.32 -4.54 -14.96
CA VAL A 240 35.59 -4.03 -14.39
C VAL A 240 35.96 -4.85 -13.16
N LYS A 241 35.30 -4.56 -12.03
CA LYS A 241 35.27 -5.40 -10.82
C LYS A 241 33.87 -5.93 -10.54
N SER A 242 32.87 -5.24 -11.07
CA SER A 242 31.45 -5.59 -11.15
C SER A 242 30.97 -5.13 -12.53
N PHE A 243 29.74 -5.45 -12.90
CA PHE A 243 29.10 -4.75 -14.01
C PHE A 243 28.86 -3.30 -13.63
N VAL A 244 29.23 -2.38 -14.52
CA VAL A 244 29.11 -0.93 -14.32
C VAL A 244 28.03 -0.32 -15.22
N ASP A 245 27.50 0.81 -14.78
CA ASP A 245 26.48 1.59 -15.47
C ASP A 245 27.09 2.50 -16.55
N ASP A 246 27.91 1.92 -17.43
CA ASP A 246 28.63 2.64 -18.49
C ASP A 246 29.00 1.65 -19.61
N PRO A 247 28.81 1.94 -20.91
CA PRO A 247 29.33 1.11 -22.01
C PRO A 247 30.87 0.96 -22.03
N THR A 248 31.37 -0.15 -22.60
CA THR A 248 32.82 -0.53 -22.59
C THR A 248 33.73 0.21 -23.58
N THR A 249 33.23 0.83 -24.66
CA THR A 249 34.03 1.60 -25.65
C THR A 249 33.10 2.17 -26.71
N ALA A 250 33.61 3.00 -27.64
CA ALA A 250 32.84 3.53 -28.77
C ALA A 250 32.42 2.40 -29.74
N PHE A 251 31.25 1.81 -29.50
CA PHE A 251 30.61 0.82 -30.38
C PHE A 251 30.36 1.44 -31.77
N ASN A 252 30.94 0.84 -32.81
CA ASN A 252 30.76 1.29 -34.19
C ASN A 252 29.62 0.51 -34.86
N ALA A 253 28.39 0.97 -34.62
CA ALA A 253 27.17 0.38 -35.17
C ALA A 253 27.20 0.22 -36.69
N LYS A 254 27.77 1.19 -37.42
CA LYS A 254 27.84 1.16 -38.89
C LYS A 254 28.69 -0.01 -39.41
N SER A 255 29.85 -0.24 -38.81
CA SER A 255 30.72 -1.36 -39.17
C SER A 255 30.08 -2.71 -38.82
N PHE A 256 29.44 -2.79 -37.65
CA PHE A 256 28.76 -3.99 -37.17
C PHE A 256 27.59 -4.37 -38.10
N VAL A 257 26.75 -3.40 -38.46
CA VAL A 257 25.62 -3.61 -39.39
C VAL A 257 26.11 -4.02 -40.78
N ALA A 258 27.24 -3.48 -41.26
CA ALA A 258 27.80 -3.86 -42.56
C ALA A 258 28.17 -5.35 -42.63
N ASP A 259 28.64 -5.93 -41.52
CA ASP A 259 28.88 -7.37 -41.42
C ASP A 259 27.59 -8.17 -41.19
N LEU A 260 26.70 -7.69 -40.33
CA LEU A 260 25.42 -8.34 -40.03
C LEU A 260 24.60 -8.56 -41.31
N VAL A 261 24.51 -7.55 -42.18
CA VAL A 261 23.74 -7.58 -43.44
C VAL A 261 24.16 -8.69 -44.40
N LYS A 262 25.39 -9.22 -44.29
CA LYS A 262 25.82 -10.36 -45.12
C LYS A 262 24.98 -11.62 -44.86
N ASN A 263 24.39 -11.72 -43.66
CA ASN A 263 23.60 -12.86 -43.19
C ASN A 263 22.10 -12.56 -43.10
N LEU A 264 21.69 -11.36 -43.54
CA LEU A 264 20.30 -10.92 -43.61
C LEU A 264 19.94 -10.86 -45.11
N GLU A 265 18.80 -11.39 -45.54
CA GLU A 265 18.36 -11.46 -46.96
C GLU A 265 18.01 -10.07 -47.58
N VAL A 266 18.90 -9.11 -47.35
CA VAL A 266 18.88 -7.69 -47.69
C VAL A 266 20.24 -7.25 -48.24
N SER A 267 21.09 -8.20 -48.65
CA SER A 267 22.29 -7.86 -49.43
C SER A 267 21.86 -7.26 -50.77
N LYS A 268 22.78 -6.58 -51.46
CA LYS A 268 22.50 -6.01 -52.77
C LYS A 268 21.92 -7.07 -53.73
N GLY A 269 22.48 -8.28 -53.78
CA GLY A 269 21.94 -9.35 -54.63
C GLY A 269 20.49 -9.74 -54.29
N ASP A 270 20.12 -9.70 -53.01
CA ASP A 270 18.77 -10.04 -52.55
C ASP A 270 17.74 -8.95 -52.89
N LEU A 271 18.16 -7.68 -52.87
CA LEU A 271 17.30 -6.53 -53.18
C LEU A 271 17.09 -6.37 -54.69
N TRP A 272 18.10 -6.72 -55.51
CA TRP A 272 17.99 -6.72 -56.97
C TRP A 272 17.29 -7.98 -57.52
N LEU A 273 16.97 -8.98 -56.67
CA LEU A 273 16.53 -10.33 -57.07
C LEU A 273 17.55 -11.07 -57.94
N ASP A 274 18.84 -10.78 -57.83
CA ASP A 274 19.91 -11.56 -58.48
C ASP A 274 20.10 -12.93 -57.82
N LYS A 275 19.49 -13.14 -56.66
CA LYS A 275 19.36 -14.42 -55.97
C LYS A 275 17.88 -14.79 -55.83
N ALA A 276 17.61 -16.08 -55.72
CA ALA A 276 16.29 -16.56 -55.32
C ALA A 276 15.99 -16.18 -53.85
N VAL A 277 14.75 -15.81 -53.54
CA VAL A 277 14.36 -15.24 -52.23
C VAL A 277 13.06 -15.84 -51.69
N GLY A 278 12.92 -15.91 -50.37
CA GLY A 278 11.71 -16.44 -49.74
C GLY A 278 11.40 -17.87 -50.19
N LYS A 279 10.18 -18.11 -50.69
CA LYS A 279 9.72 -19.45 -51.11
C LYS A 279 10.29 -19.93 -52.45
N THR A 280 10.97 -19.07 -53.20
CA THR A 280 11.65 -19.47 -54.45
C THR A 280 13.09 -19.92 -54.22
N LYS A 281 13.56 -19.92 -52.97
CA LYS A 281 14.89 -20.40 -52.56
C LYS A 281 14.96 -21.92 -52.76
N PHE A 282 15.78 -22.35 -53.72
CA PHE A 282 16.08 -23.77 -53.96
C PHE A 282 17.17 -24.27 -52.99
N SER A 283 17.33 -25.59 -52.87
CA SER A 283 18.28 -26.22 -51.92
C SER A 283 19.76 -25.91 -52.19
N GLU A 284 20.10 -25.56 -53.43
CA GLU A 284 21.39 -24.98 -53.79
C GLU A 284 21.16 -23.48 -54.07
N GLU A 285 21.91 -22.59 -53.40
CA GLU A 285 21.77 -21.14 -53.55
C GLU A 285 21.95 -20.73 -55.02
N THR A 286 20.85 -20.62 -55.75
CA THR A 286 20.88 -20.26 -57.16
C THR A 286 21.17 -18.76 -57.26
N SER A 287 22.43 -18.42 -57.48
CA SER A 287 22.82 -17.09 -57.95
C SER A 287 22.56 -17.02 -59.44
N PHE A 288 21.66 -16.12 -59.86
CA PHE A 288 21.37 -15.95 -61.26
C PHE A 288 22.48 -15.16 -61.95
N ALA A 289 22.63 -15.36 -63.26
CA ALA A 289 23.44 -14.47 -64.08
C ALA A 289 22.87 -13.03 -64.00
N ALA A 290 23.76 -12.04 -64.06
CA ALA A 290 23.35 -10.64 -64.15
C ALA A 290 22.44 -10.43 -65.37
N TYR A 291 21.41 -9.58 -65.25
CA TYR A 291 20.39 -9.42 -66.29
C TYR A 291 20.97 -9.16 -67.68
N GLN A 292 22.01 -8.33 -67.81
CA GLN A 292 22.64 -8.10 -69.10
C GLN A 292 23.26 -9.36 -69.72
N GLN A 293 23.87 -10.23 -68.92
CA GLN A 293 24.48 -11.45 -69.39
C GLN A 293 23.43 -12.51 -69.75
N ASP A 294 22.36 -12.62 -68.95
CA ASP A 294 21.20 -13.49 -69.23
C ASP A 294 20.58 -13.12 -70.59
N TRP A 295 20.27 -11.83 -70.79
CA TRP A 295 19.75 -11.33 -72.05
C TRP A 295 20.72 -11.49 -73.22
N ARG A 296 22.03 -11.31 -73.01
CA ARG A 296 23.04 -11.54 -74.05
C ARG A 296 23.01 -12.99 -74.53
N LEU A 297 23.14 -13.95 -73.62
CA LEU A 297 23.15 -15.37 -73.94
C LEU A 297 21.88 -15.79 -74.69
N LYS A 298 20.71 -15.34 -74.22
CA LYS A 298 19.45 -15.72 -74.84
C LYS A 298 19.26 -15.08 -76.22
N LEU A 299 19.61 -13.81 -76.39
CA LEU A 299 19.44 -13.13 -77.67
C LEU A 299 20.48 -13.59 -78.70
N GLU A 300 21.67 -14.01 -78.31
CA GLU A 300 22.65 -14.68 -79.19
C GLU A 300 22.11 -16.03 -79.71
N GLU A 301 21.46 -16.81 -78.83
CA GLU A 301 20.79 -18.06 -79.21
C GLU A 301 19.67 -17.81 -80.24
N ILE A 302 18.81 -16.81 -79.98
CA ILE A 302 17.72 -16.42 -80.88
C ILE A 302 18.27 -15.90 -82.22
N GLU A 303 19.35 -15.11 -82.20
CA GLU A 303 20.00 -14.59 -83.40
C GLU A 303 20.52 -15.73 -84.29
N LYS A 304 21.19 -16.73 -83.70
CA LYS A 304 21.70 -17.92 -84.41
C LYS A 304 20.56 -18.67 -85.10
N ASN A 305 19.44 -18.87 -84.40
CA ASN A 305 18.26 -19.56 -84.94
C ASN A 305 17.49 -18.73 -85.99
N THR A 306 17.60 -17.40 -85.95
CA THR A 306 16.95 -16.52 -86.94
C THR A 306 17.72 -16.47 -88.25
N LYS A 307 19.05 -16.61 -88.20
CA LYS A 307 19.94 -16.54 -89.38
C LYS A 307 20.00 -17.81 -90.22
N THR A 308 19.36 -18.91 -89.83
CA THR A 308 19.31 -20.18 -90.60
C THR A 308 18.35 -20.16 -91.80
N ALA A 309 17.88 -18.99 -92.22
CA ALA A 309 16.94 -18.80 -93.33
C ALA A 309 17.66 -18.19 -94.55
N ASP A 310 17.57 -18.88 -95.70
CA ASP A 310 18.51 -18.76 -96.82
C ASP A 310 18.03 -17.89 -98.00
N SER A 311 16.91 -17.18 -97.86
CA SER A 311 16.36 -16.32 -98.91
C SER A 311 16.28 -14.85 -98.53
N TYR A 312 16.29 -13.97 -99.55
CA TYR A 312 16.04 -12.54 -99.38
C TYR A 312 14.67 -12.24 -98.72
N GLN A 313 13.65 -13.07 -99.01
CA GLN A 313 12.32 -12.92 -98.42
C GLN A 313 12.34 -13.22 -96.92
N GLU A 314 13.12 -14.21 -96.50
CA GLU A 314 13.30 -14.55 -95.08
C GLU A 314 14.18 -13.53 -94.34
N MET A 315 15.19 -12.94 -95.00
CA MET A 315 15.98 -11.84 -94.43
C MET A 315 15.10 -10.65 -94.03
N GLN A 316 14.13 -10.29 -94.89
CA GLN A 316 13.15 -9.23 -94.59
C GLN A 316 12.28 -9.56 -93.37
N GLN A 317 12.23 -10.82 -92.94
CA GLN A 317 11.52 -11.28 -91.75
C GLN A 317 12.42 -11.44 -90.52
N TRP A 318 13.76 -11.34 -90.62
CA TRP A 318 14.68 -11.57 -89.50
C TRP A 318 14.34 -10.75 -88.26
N VAL A 319 14.14 -9.43 -88.40
CA VAL A 319 13.77 -8.56 -87.28
C VAL A 319 12.40 -8.92 -86.70
N THR A 320 11.47 -9.40 -87.53
CA THR A 320 10.13 -9.82 -87.08
C THR A 320 10.19 -11.12 -86.27
N VAL A 321 10.91 -12.13 -86.77
CA VAL A 321 11.10 -13.42 -86.08
C VAL A 321 11.89 -13.22 -84.79
N PHE A 322 13.00 -12.49 -84.84
CA PHE A 322 13.81 -12.17 -83.67
C PHE A 322 13.00 -11.48 -82.57
N ASN A 323 12.21 -10.46 -82.93
CA ASN A 323 11.37 -9.77 -81.96
C ASN A 323 10.30 -10.69 -81.38
N ARG A 324 9.69 -11.58 -82.18
CA ARG A 324 8.71 -12.54 -81.68
C ARG A 324 9.31 -13.46 -80.62
N GLU A 325 10.48 -14.04 -80.87
CA GLU A 325 11.14 -14.96 -79.92
C GLU A 325 11.68 -14.22 -78.68
N ALA A 326 12.20 -12.99 -78.86
CA ALA A 326 12.65 -12.15 -77.75
C ALA A 326 11.47 -11.70 -76.86
N GLU A 327 10.33 -11.36 -77.46
CA GLU A 327 9.08 -11.08 -76.75
C GLU A 327 8.53 -12.33 -76.06
N LEU A 328 8.64 -13.52 -76.66
CA LEU A 328 8.25 -14.77 -76.02
C LEU A 328 9.09 -15.02 -74.76
N TYR A 329 10.41 -14.82 -74.81
CA TYR A 329 11.26 -14.95 -73.62
C TYR A 329 10.93 -13.88 -72.56
N TRP A 330 10.68 -12.63 -72.98
CA TRP A 330 10.23 -11.56 -72.09
C TRP A 330 8.92 -11.91 -71.37
N ASN A 331 7.94 -12.44 -72.09
CA ASN A 331 6.60 -12.72 -71.58
C ASN A 331 6.49 -14.04 -70.80
N GLU A 332 7.28 -15.05 -71.17
CA GLU A 332 7.08 -16.42 -70.69
C GLU A 332 8.37 -17.15 -70.25
N GLY A 333 9.53 -16.79 -70.79
CA GLY A 333 10.77 -17.55 -70.61
C GLY A 333 11.68 -17.08 -69.47
N PHE A 334 11.67 -15.79 -69.14
CA PHE A 334 12.55 -15.23 -68.13
C PHE A 334 12.21 -15.75 -66.72
N ARG A 335 13.18 -16.42 -66.07
CA ARG A 335 13.12 -16.93 -64.68
C ARG A 335 11.75 -17.51 -64.28
N PRO A 336 11.41 -18.74 -64.76
CA PRO A 336 10.10 -19.33 -64.56
C PRO A 336 9.75 -19.56 -63.08
N LEU A 337 8.48 -19.32 -62.73
CA LEU A 337 7.90 -19.56 -61.42
C LEU A 337 6.85 -20.68 -61.54
N GLY A 338 7.28 -21.93 -61.31
CA GLY A 338 6.48 -23.11 -61.63
C GLY A 338 6.36 -23.31 -63.13
N ASP A 339 5.15 -23.56 -63.64
CA ASP A 339 4.90 -23.82 -65.07
C ASP A 339 4.84 -22.56 -65.95
N GLN A 340 5.11 -21.37 -65.39
CA GLN A 340 4.91 -20.08 -66.08
C GLN A 340 6.03 -19.08 -65.72
N GLY A 341 6.60 -18.37 -66.70
CA GLY A 341 7.68 -17.38 -66.50
C GLY A 341 7.41 -16.01 -67.10
N GLY A 342 8.47 -15.23 -67.32
CA GLY A 342 8.44 -13.89 -67.90
C GLY A 342 8.84 -12.78 -66.91
N VAL A 343 9.39 -11.68 -67.43
CA VAL A 343 9.89 -10.54 -66.63
C VAL A 343 8.75 -9.89 -65.85
N GLU A 344 7.67 -9.49 -66.53
CA GLU A 344 6.54 -8.82 -65.86
C GLU A 344 5.89 -9.71 -64.81
N ARG A 345 5.82 -11.02 -65.07
CA ARG A 345 5.29 -12.00 -64.13
C ARG A 345 6.20 -12.18 -62.92
N TYR A 346 7.51 -12.34 -63.14
CA TYR A 346 8.49 -12.55 -62.08
C TYR A 346 8.49 -11.38 -61.08
N PHE A 347 8.65 -10.15 -61.59
CA PHE A 347 8.63 -8.96 -60.74
C PHE A 347 7.22 -8.61 -60.23
N GLY A 348 6.16 -8.93 -60.98
CA GLY A 348 4.78 -8.73 -60.54
C GLY A 348 4.39 -9.66 -59.38
N PHE A 349 4.83 -10.92 -59.41
CA PHE A 349 4.64 -11.85 -58.30
C PHE A 349 5.36 -11.37 -57.04
N HIS A 350 6.68 -11.15 -57.15
CA HIS A 350 7.49 -10.72 -56.00
C HIS A 350 7.10 -9.32 -55.50
N GLY A 351 6.70 -8.41 -56.39
CA GLY A 351 6.27 -7.05 -56.09
C GLY A 351 4.81 -6.91 -55.69
N SER A 352 4.04 -8.01 -55.60
CA SER A 352 2.67 -7.96 -55.08
C SER A 352 2.68 -7.61 -53.59
N PRO A 353 1.70 -6.82 -53.09
CA PRO A 353 1.67 -6.41 -51.67
C PRO A 353 1.77 -7.58 -50.69
N ILE A 354 1.14 -8.71 -51.01
CA ILE A 354 1.17 -9.93 -50.18
C ILE A 354 2.58 -10.54 -50.10
N GLN A 355 3.35 -10.55 -51.20
CA GLN A 355 4.70 -11.11 -51.20
C GLN A 355 5.70 -10.16 -50.55
N LEU A 356 5.52 -8.85 -50.75
CA LEU A 356 6.32 -7.81 -50.08
C LEU A 356 6.15 -7.91 -48.55
N ASP A 357 4.91 -7.90 -48.06
CA ASP A 357 4.59 -8.03 -46.63
C ASP A 357 5.16 -9.35 -46.04
N LYS A 358 4.94 -10.49 -46.70
CA LYS A 358 5.47 -11.78 -46.23
C LYS A 358 6.99 -11.79 -46.16
N ARG A 359 7.67 -11.28 -47.17
CA ARG A 359 9.14 -11.22 -47.19
C ARG A 359 9.65 -10.25 -46.12
N SER A 360 9.05 -9.07 -46.01
CA SER A 360 9.40 -8.05 -45.02
C SER A 360 9.27 -8.59 -43.59
N ASN A 361 8.14 -9.23 -43.28
CA ASN A 361 7.91 -9.88 -41.99
C ASN A 361 8.90 -11.02 -41.71
N SER A 362 9.26 -11.82 -42.71
CA SER A 362 10.25 -12.89 -42.56
C SER A 362 11.64 -12.35 -42.24
N VAL A 363 12.07 -11.31 -42.98
CA VAL A 363 13.37 -10.64 -42.76
C VAL A 363 13.39 -9.99 -41.38
N ARG A 364 12.33 -9.27 -40.99
CA ARG A 364 12.20 -8.69 -39.65
C ARG A 364 12.35 -9.75 -38.56
N LYS A 365 11.62 -10.87 -38.65
CA LYS A 365 11.69 -11.96 -37.67
C LYS A 365 13.09 -12.55 -37.55
N HIS A 366 13.78 -12.71 -38.68
CA HIS A 366 15.17 -13.21 -38.70
C HIS A 366 16.13 -12.24 -38.01
N ILE A 367 16.03 -10.94 -38.32
CA ILE A 367 16.83 -9.89 -37.66
C ILE A 367 16.55 -9.90 -36.16
N GLU A 368 15.28 -9.88 -35.77
CA GLU A 368 14.86 -9.83 -34.38
C GLU A 368 15.35 -11.05 -33.60
N ALA A 369 15.24 -12.25 -34.18
CA ALA A 369 15.74 -13.48 -33.57
C ALA A 369 17.26 -13.44 -33.36
N LEU A 370 18.04 -12.94 -34.32
CA LEU A 370 19.49 -12.79 -34.19
C LEU A 370 19.87 -11.80 -33.07
N LEU A 371 19.14 -10.69 -32.94
CA LEU A 371 19.37 -9.71 -31.89
C LEU A 371 19.03 -10.27 -30.51
N VAL A 372 17.91 -10.98 -30.40
CA VAL A 372 17.48 -11.66 -29.16
C VAL A 372 18.47 -12.76 -28.78
N ASP A 373 18.93 -13.58 -29.72
CA ASP A 373 19.90 -14.65 -29.45
C ASP A 373 21.24 -14.10 -28.96
N GLY A 374 21.72 -13.02 -29.57
CA GLY A 374 22.95 -12.37 -29.14
C GLY A 374 22.83 -11.76 -27.73
N LEU A 375 21.69 -11.18 -27.41
CA LEU A 375 21.37 -10.65 -26.07
C LEU A 375 21.30 -11.77 -25.03
N GLU A 376 20.54 -12.83 -25.31
CA GLU A 376 20.33 -14.00 -24.45
C GLU A 376 21.62 -14.80 -24.21
N SER A 377 22.59 -14.69 -25.12
CA SER A 377 23.91 -15.32 -25.01
C SER A 377 24.96 -14.42 -24.36
N GLY A 378 24.62 -13.19 -24.01
CA GLY A 378 25.54 -12.23 -23.39
C GLY A 378 26.70 -11.79 -24.30
N LEU A 379 26.49 -11.78 -25.62
CA LEU A 379 27.53 -11.35 -26.57
C LEU A 379 27.85 -9.87 -26.38
N GLU A 380 29.13 -9.51 -26.44
CA GLU A 380 29.68 -8.19 -26.09
C GLU A 380 28.95 -7.01 -26.76
N ASN A 381 28.60 -7.13 -28.04
CA ASN A 381 27.98 -6.04 -28.81
C ASN A 381 26.45 -6.02 -28.76
N TYR A 382 25.80 -7.07 -28.24
CA TYR A 382 24.35 -7.23 -28.24
C TYR A 382 23.71 -6.73 -26.95
N THR A 383 24.17 -5.57 -26.47
CA THR A 383 23.67 -4.98 -25.24
C THR A 383 22.42 -4.15 -25.50
N THR A 384 21.56 -4.03 -24.51
CA THR A 384 20.34 -3.22 -24.60
C THR A 384 20.64 -1.75 -24.85
N HIS A 385 21.83 -1.27 -24.47
CA HIS A 385 22.31 0.05 -24.86
C HIS A 385 22.53 0.19 -26.37
N ASN A 386 23.20 -0.78 -27.00
CA ASN A 386 23.63 -0.78 -28.41
C ASN A 386 22.53 -1.18 -29.41
N LEU A 387 21.56 -2.01 -28.99
CA LEU A 387 20.52 -2.54 -29.88
C LEU A 387 19.74 -1.47 -30.67
N PRO A 388 19.33 -0.32 -30.09
CA PRO A 388 18.70 0.74 -30.86
C PRO A 388 19.57 1.28 -32.01
N ASP A 389 20.86 1.46 -31.78
CA ASP A 389 21.79 2.00 -32.78
C ASP A 389 22.02 1.00 -33.92
N ILE A 390 22.04 -0.30 -33.61
CA ILE A 390 22.09 -1.38 -34.61
C ILE A 390 20.87 -1.30 -35.53
N VAL A 391 19.66 -1.17 -34.97
CA VAL A 391 18.43 -1.08 -35.75
C VAL A 391 18.36 0.22 -36.55
N GLU A 392 18.79 1.36 -35.99
CA GLU A 392 18.81 2.64 -36.70
C GLU A 392 19.77 2.61 -37.90
N ASN A 393 20.99 2.08 -37.71
CA ASN A 393 21.95 1.95 -38.83
C ASN A 393 21.46 0.98 -39.91
N LEU A 394 20.67 -0.03 -39.55
CA LEU A 394 20.03 -0.90 -40.53
C LEU A 394 18.92 -0.15 -41.30
N ILE A 395 18.12 0.66 -40.63
CA ILE A 395 17.12 1.54 -41.25
C ILE A 395 17.79 2.50 -42.23
N GLU A 396 18.79 3.27 -41.77
CA GLU A 396 19.53 4.23 -42.61
C GLU A 396 20.08 3.57 -43.88
N ARG A 397 20.68 2.39 -43.75
CA ARG A 397 21.18 1.62 -44.89
C ARG A 397 20.08 1.24 -45.89
N VAL A 398 18.93 0.78 -45.40
CA VAL A 398 17.79 0.40 -46.27
C VAL A 398 17.16 1.64 -46.91
N GLU A 399 17.12 2.78 -46.21
CA GLU A 399 16.68 4.07 -46.76
C GLU A 399 17.58 4.53 -47.92
N ASP A 400 18.91 4.44 -47.73
CA ASP A 400 19.90 4.75 -48.78
C ASP A 400 19.72 3.85 -50.02
N GLU A 401 19.52 2.54 -49.82
CA GLU A 401 19.27 1.60 -50.92
C GLU A 401 17.94 1.89 -51.62
N ALA A 402 16.86 2.19 -50.89
CA ALA A 402 15.57 2.58 -51.46
C ALA A 402 15.68 3.81 -52.36
N ALA A 403 16.40 4.84 -51.91
CA ALA A 403 16.68 6.05 -52.69
C ALA A 403 17.52 5.74 -53.94
N ASN A 404 18.53 4.88 -53.81
CA ASN A 404 19.36 4.42 -54.92
C ASN A 404 18.54 3.66 -55.99
N PHE A 405 17.60 2.81 -55.57
CA PHE A 405 16.69 2.11 -56.50
C PHE A 405 15.80 3.07 -57.28
N ALA A 406 15.17 4.04 -56.59
CA ALA A 406 14.31 5.04 -57.23
C ALA A 406 15.09 5.86 -58.28
N LYS A 407 16.31 6.31 -57.93
CA LYS A 407 17.20 7.05 -58.83
C LYS A 407 17.61 6.23 -60.05
N ARG A 408 17.96 4.94 -59.85
CA ARG A 408 18.40 4.04 -60.93
C ARG A 408 17.26 3.64 -61.86
N SER A 409 16.06 3.43 -61.36
CA SER A 409 14.89 3.08 -62.18
C SER A 409 14.68 4.07 -63.32
N ALA A 410 14.71 5.38 -63.03
CA ALA A 410 14.55 6.43 -64.04
C ALA A 410 15.72 6.46 -65.05
N GLY A 411 16.93 6.12 -64.61
CA GLY A 411 18.09 5.98 -65.49
C GLY A 411 17.94 4.83 -66.49
N TYR A 412 17.55 3.65 -66.00
CA TYR A 412 17.35 2.47 -66.83
C TYR A 412 16.20 2.63 -67.84
N GLU A 413 15.11 3.28 -67.44
CA GLU A 413 14.00 3.60 -68.36
C GLU A 413 14.48 4.50 -69.52
N LYS A 414 15.26 5.55 -69.22
CA LYS A 414 15.85 6.43 -70.25
C LYS A 414 16.77 5.66 -71.20
N MET A 415 17.61 4.78 -70.66
CA MET A 415 18.52 3.94 -71.45
C MET A 415 17.74 2.97 -72.35
N ALA A 416 16.66 2.36 -71.85
CA ALA A 416 15.79 1.50 -72.64
C ALA A 416 15.08 2.27 -73.77
N ILE A 417 14.56 3.47 -73.50
CA ILE A 417 13.92 4.32 -74.54
C ILE A 417 14.93 4.71 -75.62
N ALA A 418 16.16 5.06 -75.24
CA ALA A 418 17.23 5.38 -76.18
C ALA A 418 17.61 4.17 -77.07
N ALA A 419 17.77 2.98 -76.46
CA ALA A 419 18.03 1.74 -77.18
C ALA A 419 16.87 1.40 -78.13
N GLN A 420 15.62 1.61 -77.72
CA GLN A 420 14.46 1.38 -78.57
C GLN A 420 14.45 2.30 -79.80
N LYS A 421 14.78 3.59 -79.63
CA LYS A 421 14.89 4.53 -80.77
C LYS A 421 15.94 4.05 -81.78
N LYS A 422 17.11 3.62 -81.31
CA LYS A 422 18.17 3.06 -82.17
C LYS A 422 17.71 1.78 -82.87
N ARG A 423 17.07 0.84 -82.15
CA ARG A 423 16.48 -0.38 -82.74
C ARG A 423 15.52 -0.02 -83.87
N VAL A 424 14.63 0.95 -83.68
CA VAL A 424 13.71 1.39 -84.74
C VAL A 424 14.47 1.93 -85.96
N THR A 425 15.49 2.77 -85.76
CA THR A 425 16.34 3.27 -86.85
C THR A 425 17.02 2.13 -87.61
N ILE A 426 17.69 1.21 -86.90
CA ILE A 426 18.40 0.06 -87.50
C ILE A 426 17.42 -0.86 -88.24
N LYS A 427 16.22 -1.08 -87.69
CA LYS A 427 15.15 -1.86 -88.35
C LYS A 427 14.74 -1.25 -89.69
N GLU A 428 14.58 0.07 -89.75
CA GLU A 428 14.24 0.75 -91.00
C GLU A 428 15.41 0.72 -92.00
N GLU A 429 16.66 0.77 -91.54
CA GLU A 429 17.84 0.58 -92.40
C GLU A 429 17.89 -0.84 -92.99
N ILE A 430 17.61 -1.88 -92.20
CA ILE A 430 17.52 -3.27 -92.67
C ILE A 430 16.41 -3.42 -93.73
N ARG A 431 15.24 -2.80 -93.50
CA ARG A 431 14.11 -2.83 -94.46
C ARG A 431 14.46 -2.18 -95.81
N ARG A 432 15.30 -1.14 -95.81
CA ARG A 432 15.75 -0.45 -97.03
C ARG A 432 16.76 -1.26 -97.86
N ILE A 433 17.25 -2.40 -97.37
CA ILE A 433 18.16 -3.26 -98.12
C ILE A 433 17.39 -3.98 -99.24
N GLY A 434 17.63 -3.57 -100.49
CA GLY A 434 17.08 -4.22 -101.69
C GLY A 434 17.79 -5.53 -102.07
N LYS A 435 17.22 -6.28 -103.04
CA LYS A 435 17.75 -7.59 -103.52
C LYS A 435 19.22 -7.57 -103.94
N ILE A 436 19.69 -6.47 -104.53
CA ILE A 436 21.09 -6.30 -104.96
C ILE A 436 22.01 -6.06 -103.75
N GLY A 437 21.59 -5.23 -102.79
CA GLY A 437 22.34 -4.97 -101.55
C GLY A 437 22.48 -6.19 -100.65
N TYR A 438 21.50 -7.10 -100.67
CA TYR A 438 21.60 -8.40 -100.00
C TYR A 438 22.65 -9.33 -100.65
N LYS A 439 22.73 -9.37 -101.99
CA LYS A 439 23.68 -10.23 -102.73
C LYS A 439 25.15 -9.76 -102.67
N ILE A 440 25.41 -8.47 -102.44
CA ILE A 440 26.78 -7.90 -102.38
C ILE A 440 27.44 -8.15 -101.00
N GLY A 441 26.74 -8.80 -100.05
CA GLY A 441 27.33 -9.55 -98.94
C GLY A 441 27.88 -8.71 -97.77
N GLY A 442 27.13 -8.65 -96.67
CA GLY A 442 27.64 -8.28 -95.34
C GLY A 442 26.90 -7.17 -94.60
N ALA A 443 26.26 -6.23 -95.30
CA ALA A 443 25.58 -5.10 -94.66
C ALA A 443 24.38 -5.53 -93.79
N ALA A 444 23.56 -6.48 -94.26
CA ALA A 444 22.42 -7.01 -93.51
C ALA A 444 22.85 -7.76 -92.23
N LEU A 445 23.90 -8.58 -92.30
CA LEU A 445 24.44 -9.30 -91.15
C LEU A 445 25.00 -8.36 -90.10
N ARG A 446 25.73 -7.31 -90.52
CA ARG A 446 26.28 -6.28 -89.62
C ARG A 446 25.18 -5.48 -88.93
N LEU A 447 24.20 -4.98 -89.69
CA LEU A 447 23.08 -4.21 -89.13
C LEU A 447 22.21 -5.08 -88.21
N PHE A 448 22.03 -6.37 -88.52
CA PHE A 448 21.28 -7.28 -87.66
C PHE A 448 22.05 -7.62 -86.36
N ALA A 449 23.37 -7.79 -86.42
CA ALA A 449 24.20 -7.91 -85.21
C ALA A 449 24.11 -6.63 -84.34
N GLN A 450 24.18 -5.45 -84.95
CA GLN A 450 23.96 -4.17 -84.22
C GLN A 450 22.55 -4.07 -83.62
N TYR A 451 21.53 -4.58 -84.33
CA TYR A 451 20.17 -4.66 -83.81
C TYR A 451 20.07 -5.59 -82.60
N GLN A 452 20.76 -6.74 -82.62
CA GLN A 452 20.83 -7.68 -81.51
C GLN A 452 21.51 -7.04 -80.30
N GLU A 453 22.66 -6.37 -80.48
CA GLU A 453 23.39 -5.71 -79.41
C GLU A 453 22.53 -4.63 -78.72
N GLU A 454 21.85 -3.78 -79.51
CA GLU A 454 20.92 -2.77 -78.97
C GLU A 454 19.65 -3.41 -78.37
N SER A 455 19.29 -4.62 -78.79
CA SER A 455 18.20 -5.41 -78.16
C SER A 455 18.63 -5.96 -76.79
N VAL A 456 19.88 -6.39 -76.63
CA VAL A 456 20.45 -6.76 -75.30
C VAL A 456 20.37 -5.55 -74.38
N VAL A 457 20.78 -4.36 -74.85
CA VAL A 457 20.68 -3.11 -74.07
C VAL A 457 19.22 -2.82 -73.73
N PHE A 458 18.30 -2.91 -74.68
CA PHE A 458 16.88 -2.64 -74.45
C PHE A 458 16.28 -3.56 -73.37
N TYR A 459 16.34 -4.88 -73.58
CA TYR A 459 15.68 -5.84 -72.69
C TYR A 459 16.33 -5.89 -71.30
N SER A 460 17.67 -5.83 -71.23
CA SER A 460 18.36 -5.78 -69.94
C SER A 460 18.02 -4.53 -69.13
N ASN A 461 18.00 -3.34 -69.75
CA ASN A 461 17.62 -2.11 -69.05
C ASN A 461 16.13 -2.11 -68.64
N ARG A 462 15.23 -2.70 -69.43
CA ARG A 462 13.83 -2.88 -69.02
C ARG A 462 13.69 -3.84 -67.84
N THR A 463 14.49 -4.90 -67.79
CA THR A 463 14.55 -5.80 -66.62
C THR A 463 15.15 -5.09 -65.41
N TYR A 464 16.23 -4.32 -65.56
CA TYR A 464 16.80 -3.51 -64.47
C TYR A 464 15.81 -2.44 -63.96
N GLU A 465 14.99 -1.85 -64.83
CA GLU A 465 13.90 -0.95 -64.46
C GLU A 465 12.88 -1.66 -63.56
N ARG A 466 12.42 -2.87 -63.95
CA ARG A 466 11.48 -3.69 -63.15
C ARG A 466 12.08 -4.13 -61.81
N ALA A 467 13.34 -4.56 -61.82
CA ALA A 467 14.08 -4.90 -60.60
C ALA A 467 14.23 -3.68 -59.67
N SER A 468 14.48 -2.49 -60.23
CA SER A 468 14.60 -1.27 -59.42
C SER A 468 13.28 -0.86 -58.79
N LYS A 469 12.16 -0.96 -59.54
CA LYS A 469 10.82 -0.72 -59.02
C LYS A 469 10.46 -1.69 -57.89
N TYR A 470 10.77 -2.97 -58.08
CA TYR A 470 10.62 -3.98 -57.05
C TYR A 470 11.46 -3.66 -55.79
N GLY A 471 12.77 -3.41 -55.97
CA GLY A 471 13.70 -3.15 -54.87
C GLY A 471 13.30 -1.93 -54.05
N ALA A 472 12.82 -0.86 -54.71
CA ALA A 472 12.27 0.30 -54.02
C ALA A 472 11.02 -0.05 -53.20
N ALA A 473 10.05 -0.77 -53.79
CA ALA A 473 8.82 -1.16 -53.10
C ALA A 473 9.08 -2.09 -51.90
N PHE A 474 9.95 -3.09 -52.06
CA PHE A 474 10.34 -3.98 -50.96
C PHE A 474 11.09 -3.24 -49.86
N SER A 475 12.00 -2.33 -50.20
CA SER A 475 12.73 -1.55 -49.21
C SER A 475 11.80 -0.68 -48.38
N LEU A 476 10.78 -0.04 -48.98
CA LEU A 476 9.76 0.72 -48.25
C LEU A 476 8.96 -0.16 -47.27
N GLU A 477 8.48 -1.32 -47.71
CA GLU A 477 7.76 -2.27 -46.85
C GLU A 477 8.66 -2.81 -45.71
N LEU A 478 9.94 -3.02 -45.98
CA LEU A 478 10.92 -3.42 -44.97
C LEU A 478 11.16 -2.30 -43.95
N LEU A 479 11.25 -1.05 -44.40
CA LEU A 479 11.44 0.10 -43.50
C LEU A 479 10.30 0.22 -42.48
N ASP A 480 9.06 0.03 -42.90
CA ASP A 480 7.92 0.05 -41.98
C ASP A 480 8.02 -1.07 -40.94
N SER A 481 8.44 -2.27 -41.34
CA SER A 481 8.71 -3.38 -40.41
C SER A 481 9.89 -3.12 -39.47
N LEU A 482 10.98 -2.53 -39.96
CA LEU A 482 12.15 -2.19 -39.13
C LEU A 482 11.85 -1.07 -38.14
N ARG A 483 11.00 -0.10 -38.50
CA ARG A 483 10.54 0.95 -37.59
C ARG A 483 9.68 0.39 -36.45
N LEU A 484 8.88 -0.65 -36.71
CA LEU A 484 8.19 -1.39 -35.66
C LEU A 484 9.20 -2.10 -34.74
N LEU A 485 10.20 -2.79 -35.29
CA LEU A 485 11.27 -3.40 -34.50
C LEU A 485 12.02 -2.36 -33.65
N ARG A 486 12.34 -1.17 -34.20
CA ARG A 486 12.96 -0.07 -33.46
C ARG A 486 12.12 0.34 -32.25
N LYS A 487 10.79 0.42 -32.42
CA LYS A 487 9.87 0.72 -31.32
C LYS A 487 9.92 -0.36 -30.23
N ASP A 488 9.89 -1.63 -30.62
CA ASP A 488 9.90 -2.76 -29.68
C ASP A 488 11.22 -2.85 -28.90
N VAL A 489 12.36 -2.68 -29.58
CA VAL A 489 13.70 -2.59 -28.98
C VAL A 489 13.82 -1.39 -28.04
N GLY A 490 13.32 -0.21 -28.48
CA GLY A 490 13.33 1.00 -27.66
C GLY A 490 12.47 0.87 -26.40
N GLN A 491 11.33 0.18 -26.48
CA GLN A 491 10.51 -0.13 -25.31
C GLN A 491 11.24 -1.09 -24.36
N PHE A 492 11.87 -2.13 -24.90
CA PHE A 492 12.65 -3.08 -24.10
C PHE A 492 13.78 -2.36 -23.35
N LYS A 493 14.53 -1.48 -24.02
CA LYS A 493 15.55 -0.64 -23.39
C LYS A 493 15.00 0.19 -22.23
N ARG A 494 13.90 0.92 -22.45
CA ARG A 494 13.26 1.70 -21.38
C ARG A 494 12.84 0.83 -20.19
N ASN A 495 12.26 -0.34 -20.46
CA ASN A 495 11.83 -1.24 -19.40
C ASN A 495 13.01 -1.74 -18.55
N ILE A 496 14.12 -2.12 -19.19
CA ILE A 496 15.33 -2.56 -18.46
C ILE A 496 15.97 -1.41 -17.68
N THR A 497 16.03 -0.19 -18.23
CA THR A 497 16.53 0.99 -17.50
C THR A 497 15.67 1.30 -16.27
N ASN A 498 14.34 1.30 -16.40
CA ASN A 498 13.44 1.50 -15.26
C ASN A 498 13.56 0.37 -14.23
N LEU A 499 13.79 -0.87 -14.69
CA LEU A 499 13.98 -2.00 -13.78
C LEU A 499 15.30 -1.88 -13.00
N ARG A 500 16.37 -1.41 -13.64
CA ARG A 500 17.62 -1.04 -12.99
C ARG A 500 17.37 0.01 -11.91
N ASP A 501 16.63 1.07 -12.23
CA ASP A 501 16.30 2.15 -11.27
C ASP A 501 15.47 1.63 -10.07
N ASN A 502 14.57 0.67 -10.31
CA ASN A 502 13.83 0.00 -9.24
C ASN A 502 14.74 -0.76 -8.28
N PHE A 503 15.74 -1.52 -8.78
CA PHE A 503 16.69 -2.20 -7.91
C PHE A 503 17.58 -1.22 -7.13
N VAL A 504 17.98 -0.10 -7.72
CA VAL A 504 18.70 0.96 -7.00
C VAL A 504 17.82 1.58 -5.91
N THR A 505 16.54 1.78 -6.19
CA THR A 505 15.57 2.30 -5.21
C THR A 505 15.34 1.29 -4.07
N ASP A 506 15.18 0.00 -4.39
CA ASP A 506 15.02 -1.08 -3.41
C ASP A 506 16.23 -1.12 -2.44
N LEU A 507 17.46 -0.96 -2.96
CA LEU A 507 18.69 -0.89 -2.15
C LEU A 507 18.78 0.34 -1.24
N ASN A 508 18.08 1.43 -1.59
CA ASN A 508 18.05 2.67 -0.80
C ASN A 508 16.95 2.64 0.28
N LEU A 509 15.78 2.07 -0.03
CA LEU A 509 14.65 1.95 0.92
C LEU A 509 15.00 1.06 2.13
N GLU A 510 15.91 0.11 1.96
CA GLU A 510 16.42 -0.72 3.06
C GLU A 510 17.10 0.09 4.17
N ASN A 511 17.61 1.29 3.86
CA ASN A 511 18.25 2.16 4.85
C ASN A 511 17.24 2.89 5.75
N GLU A 512 15.93 2.79 5.48
CA GLU A 512 14.91 3.41 6.32
C GLU A 512 14.76 2.68 7.67
N LYS A 513 14.99 3.41 8.76
CA LYS A 513 14.77 2.91 10.12
C LYS A 513 13.28 2.77 10.39
N LYS A 514 12.82 1.54 10.61
CA LYS A 514 11.46 1.26 11.07
C LYS A 514 11.39 1.37 12.58
N SER A 515 10.52 2.23 13.10
CA SER A 515 10.32 2.39 14.54
C SER A 515 9.81 1.10 15.19
N GLY A 516 10.33 0.81 16.37
CA GLY A 516 10.12 -0.46 17.08
C GLY A 516 10.95 -1.64 16.56
N ILE A 517 11.82 -1.45 15.57
CA ILE A 517 12.75 -2.48 15.07
C ILE A 517 14.18 -1.96 15.12
N GLU A 518 15.03 -2.66 15.85
CA GLU A 518 16.48 -2.41 15.95
C GLU A 518 17.25 -3.53 15.24
N ASP A 519 18.00 -3.16 14.20
CA ASP A 519 18.87 -4.10 13.50
C ASP A 519 20.19 -4.23 14.29
N TRP A 520 20.44 -5.41 14.88
CA TRP A 520 21.65 -5.69 15.66
C TRP A 520 22.79 -6.21 14.78
N ILE A 521 23.17 -5.39 13.80
CA ILE A 521 24.24 -5.68 12.84
C ILE A 521 24.97 -4.39 12.44
N ASN A 522 26.20 -4.52 11.98
CA ASN A 522 26.88 -3.45 11.25
C ASN A 522 26.51 -3.53 9.77
N TRP A 523 25.68 -2.61 9.30
CA TRP A 523 25.24 -2.59 7.90
C TRP A 523 26.40 -2.34 6.92
N ASP A 524 27.43 -1.60 7.31
CA ASP A 524 28.58 -1.34 6.44
C ASP A 524 29.38 -2.64 6.20
N GLU A 525 29.60 -3.45 7.25
CA GLU A 525 30.23 -4.78 7.11
C GLU A 525 29.42 -5.74 6.24
N ILE A 526 28.08 -5.72 6.37
CA ILE A 526 27.19 -6.52 5.51
C ILE A 526 27.30 -6.05 4.06
N ASN A 527 27.34 -4.74 3.82
CA ASN A 527 27.47 -4.16 2.49
C ASN A 527 28.79 -4.54 1.85
N GLU A 528 29.90 -4.36 2.56
CA GLU A 528 31.24 -4.73 2.10
C GLU A 528 31.32 -6.23 1.80
N SER A 529 30.74 -7.07 2.66
CA SER A 529 30.71 -8.52 2.45
C SER A 529 29.88 -8.91 1.22
N ILE A 530 28.71 -8.30 1.01
CA ILE A 530 27.91 -8.54 -0.21
C ILE A 530 28.72 -8.14 -1.45
N GLN A 531 29.36 -6.96 -1.42
CA GLN A 531 30.18 -6.50 -2.54
C GLN A 531 31.35 -7.44 -2.82
N GLN A 532 32.13 -7.77 -1.79
CA GLN A 532 33.31 -8.61 -1.89
C GLN A 532 32.98 -10.02 -2.38
N TYR A 533 32.03 -10.72 -1.76
CA TYR A 533 31.84 -12.15 -2.01
C TYR A 533 30.82 -12.45 -3.12
N PHE A 534 29.85 -11.57 -3.37
CA PHE A 534 28.74 -11.84 -4.30
C PHE A 534 28.74 -10.95 -5.53
N VAL A 535 29.21 -9.70 -5.44
CA VAL A 535 29.17 -8.76 -6.58
C VAL A 535 30.49 -8.75 -7.36
N THR A 536 31.64 -8.92 -6.70
CA THR A 536 32.93 -8.90 -7.42
C THR A 536 33.36 -10.23 -8.03
N ASN A 537 32.57 -11.30 -7.81
CA ASN A 537 32.83 -12.63 -8.33
C ASN A 537 32.12 -12.83 -9.69
N LYS A 538 32.85 -12.63 -10.80
CA LYS A 538 32.29 -12.74 -12.16
C LYS A 538 31.66 -14.12 -12.44
N PRO A 539 32.32 -15.27 -12.19
CA PRO A 539 31.71 -16.57 -12.39
C PRO A 539 30.37 -16.77 -11.67
N LEU A 540 30.25 -16.24 -10.44
CA LEU A 540 29.01 -16.31 -9.67
C LEU A 540 27.90 -15.51 -10.35
N LEU A 541 28.21 -14.28 -10.77
CA LEU A 541 27.26 -13.43 -11.48
C LEU A 541 26.83 -14.03 -12.82
N GLU A 542 27.77 -14.61 -13.58
CA GLU A 542 27.45 -15.31 -14.84
C GLU A 542 26.54 -16.52 -14.60
N THR A 543 26.77 -17.29 -13.53
CA THR A 543 25.90 -18.42 -13.16
C THR A 543 24.48 -17.96 -12.82
N ASN A 544 24.36 -16.90 -12.00
CA ASN A 544 23.08 -16.29 -11.69
C ASN A 544 22.37 -15.77 -12.96
N SER A 545 23.10 -15.07 -13.83
CA SER A 545 22.58 -14.52 -15.07
C SER A 545 22.10 -15.60 -16.05
N ASN A 546 22.83 -16.71 -16.18
CA ASN A 546 22.46 -17.81 -17.05
C ASN A 546 21.13 -18.44 -16.63
N ALA A 547 20.94 -18.67 -15.33
CA ALA A 547 19.69 -19.24 -14.85
C ALA A 547 18.51 -18.27 -14.90
N ILE A 548 18.74 -16.98 -14.66
CA ILE A 548 17.73 -15.96 -14.95
C ILE A 548 17.34 -16.04 -16.44
N TRP A 549 18.32 -16.11 -17.35
CA TRP A 549 18.04 -16.24 -18.78
C TRP A 549 17.30 -17.52 -19.14
N ASP A 550 17.61 -18.65 -18.52
CA ASP A 550 16.90 -19.91 -18.75
C ASP A 550 15.41 -19.78 -18.37
N GLN A 551 15.13 -19.17 -17.22
CA GLN A 551 13.75 -18.90 -16.80
C GLN A 551 13.04 -17.90 -17.72
N LEU A 552 13.73 -16.86 -18.17
CA LEU A 552 13.18 -15.86 -19.09
C LEU A 552 12.92 -16.44 -20.49
N LYS A 553 13.78 -17.34 -20.98
CA LYS A 553 13.60 -18.08 -22.24
C LYS A 553 12.37 -18.97 -22.18
N GLU A 554 12.16 -19.65 -21.06
CA GLU A 554 10.94 -20.45 -20.83
C GLU A 554 9.68 -19.57 -20.89
N LEU A 555 9.68 -18.42 -20.21
CA LEU A 555 8.55 -17.48 -20.23
C LEU A 555 8.29 -16.88 -21.62
N ARG A 556 9.34 -16.64 -22.40
CA ARG A 556 9.23 -16.15 -23.78
C ARG A 556 8.67 -17.22 -24.73
N GLY A 557 8.97 -18.49 -24.48
CA GLY A 557 8.65 -19.61 -25.37
C GLY A 557 9.37 -19.54 -26.71
N ASP A 558 8.76 -20.08 -27.78
CA ASP A 558 9.41 -20.19 -29.10
C ASP A 558 9.52 -18.84 -29.85
N ARG A 559 8.85 -17.79 -29.38
CA ARG A 559 8.80 -16.50 -30.08
C ARG A 559 10.01 -15.65 -29.72
N LYS A 560 11.06 -15.68 -30.55
CA LYS A 560 12.26 -14.83 -30.38
C LYS A 560 11.99 -13.38 -30.79
N SER A 561 11.27 -12.64 -29.93
CA SER A 561 10.93 -11.22 -30.16
C SER A 561 11.02 -10.38 -28.89
N PHE A 562 11.36 -9.10 -29.05
CA PHE A 562 11.39 -8.13 -27.96
C PHE A 562 9.99 -7.85 -27.40
N ASP A 563 8.97 -7.86 -28.26
CA ASP A 563 7.56 -7.77 -27.85
C ASP A 563 7.18 -8.89 -26.86
N SER A 564 7.72 -10.11 -27.02
CA SER A 564 7.45 -11.21 -26.10
C SER A 564 7.98 -10.91 -24.69
N TYR A 565 9.14 -10.26 -24.56
CA TYR A 565 9.65 -9.80 -23.27
C TYR A 565 8.92 -8.54 -22.75
N ASN A 566 8.60 -7.60 -23.64
CA ASN A 566 7.90 -6.36 -23.26
C ASN A 566 6.53 -6.66 -22.61
N ARG A 567 5.81 -7.68 -23.09
CA ARG A 567 4.52 -8.10 -22.51
C ARG A 567 4.64 -8.68 -21.09
N LEU A 568 5.82 -9.16 -20.70
CA LEU A 568 6.10 -9.67 -19.36
C LEU A 568 6.50 -8.54 -18.38
N MET A 569 6.55 -7.30 -18.86
CA MET A 569 6.90 -6.10 -18.09
C MET A 569 5.77 -5.07 -18.13
N VAL A 570 5.17 -4.82 -16.97
CA VAL A 570 4.11 -3.82 -16.78
C VAL A 570 4.68 -2.65 -16.00
N ILE A 571 4.66 -1.45 -16.57
CA ILE A 571 5.12 -0.22 -15.91
C ILE A 571 3.92 0.46 -15.24
N ASP A 572 4.05 0.76 -13.96
CA ASP A 572 3.18 1.71 -13.28
C ASP A 572 3.58 3.14 -13.69
N GLU A 573 2.74 3.81 -14.48
CA GLU A 573 3.05 5.14 -15.05
C GLU A 573 3.27 6.23 -13.98
N LYS A 574 2.75 6.08 -12.76
CA LYS A 574 2.91 7.08 -11.69
C LYS A 574 4.21 6.89 -10.93
N THR A 575 4.63 5.65 -10.75
CA THR A 575 5.78 5.31 -9.90
C THR A 575 7.01 4.84 -10.70
N SER A 576 6.86 4.63 -12.00
CA SER A 576 7.86 4.01 -12.90
C SER A 576 8.30 2.59 -12.47
N VAL A 577 7.56 1.96 -11.55
CA VAL A 577 7.86 0.61 -11.07
C VAL A 577 7.51 -0.42 -12.13
N VAL A 578 8.47 -1.26 -12.47
CA VAL A 578 8.34 -2.37 -13.42
C VAL A 578 7.91 -3.62 -12.66
N ARG A 579 6.75 -4.16 -13.03
CA ARG A 579 6.13 -5.36 -12.48
C ARG A 579 5.92 -6.41 -13.57
N GLY A 580 5.44 -7.59 -13.20
CA GLY A 580 5.16 -8.70 -14.12
C GLY A 580 6.12 -9.86 -13.96
N GLU A 581 6.01 -10.85 -14.85
CA GLU A 581 6.76 -12.11 -14.77
C GLU A 581 8.27 -11.91 -14.98
N PHE A 582 8.68 -10.97 -15.84
CA PHE A 582 10.09 -10.71 -16.12
C PHE A 582 10.87 -10.25 -14.87
N PRO A 583 10.48 -9.16 -14.17
CA PRO A 583 11.16 -8.76 -12.95
C PRO A 583 10.93 -9.73 -11.78
N SER A 584 9.85 -10.53 -11.80
CA SER A 584 9.60 -11.57 -10.79
C SER A 584 10.55 -12.75 -10.95
N ALA A 585 10.83 -13.18 -12.19
CA ALA A 585 11.81 -14.22 -12.50
C ALA A 585 13.21 -13.81 -12.02
N ILE A 586 13.66 -12.58 -12.30
CA ILE A 586 14.96 -12.07 -11.83
C ILE A 586 15.06 -12.16 -10.30
N ARG A 587 14.03 -11.69 -9.58
CA ARG A 587 14.03 -11.70 -8.11
C ARG A 587 14.00 -13.13 -7.53
N LYS A 588 13.20 -14.01 -8.13
CA LYS A 588 13.04 -15.40 -7.68
C LYS A 588 14.34 -16.19 -7.88
N GLU A 589 14.94 -16.11 -9.06
CA GLU A 589 16.19 -16.82 -9.35
C GLU A 589 17.34 -16.26 -8.52
N SER A 590 17.46 -14.93 -8.41
CA SER A 590 18.47 -14.31 -7.54
C SER A 590 18.30 -14.73 -6.07
N LEU A 591 17.06 -14.92 -5.59
CA LEU A 591 16.80 -15.45 -4.25
C LEU A 591 17.27 -16.90 -4.11
N GLN A 592 16.93 -17.77 -5.06
CA GLN A 592 17.35 -19.16 -5.02
C GLN A 592 18.88 -19.28 -5.00
N TYR A 593 19.55 -18.52 -5.86
CA TYR A 593 21.02 -18.46 -5.90
C TYR A 593 21.64 -17.90 -4.64
N SER A 594 21.03 -16.88 -4.03
CA SER A 594 21.51 -16.31 -2.78
C SER A 594 21.66 -17.33 -1.66
N HIS A 595 20.80 -18.36 -1.63
CA HIS A 595 20.87 -19.43 -0.63
C HIS A 595 22.03 -20.40 -0.89
N THR A 596 22.11 -20.93 -2.12
CA THR A 596 23.15 -21.91 -2.48
C THR A 596 24.54 -21.31 -2.35
N PHE A 597 24.75 -20.10 -2.90
CA PHE A 597 26.05 -19.46 -2.85
C PHE A 597 26.41 -18.95 -1.46
N HIS A 598 25.44 -18.52 -0.65
CA HIS A 598 25.74 -18.18 0.73
C HIS A 598 26.30 -19.39 1.48
N ALA A 599 25.71 -20.58 1.29
CA ALA A 599 26.24 -21.82 1.86
C ALA A 599 27.66 -22.12 1.34
N ASP A 600 27.89 -22.02 0.03
CA ASP A 600 29.21 -22.25 -0.57
C ASP A 600 30.27 -21.26 -0.06
N VAL A 601 29.92 -19.97 0.08
CA VAL A 601 30.83 -18.94 0.59
C VAL A 601 31.17 -19.22 2.04
N VAL A 602 30.20 -19.62 2.86
CA VAL A 602 30.42 -20.00 4.27
C VAL A 602 31.34 -21.22 4.37
N GLU A 603 31.16 -22.23 3.54
CA GLU A 603 31.99 -23.45 3.54
C GLU A 603 33.43 -23.15 3.09
N ASN A 604 33.59 -22.32 2.06
CA ASN A 604 34.89 -22.09 1.42
C ASN A 604 35.69 -20.90 1.99
N ASN A 605 35.08 -20.05 2.82
CA ASN A 605 35.73 -18.85 3.39
C ASN A 605 35.60 -18.85 4.92
N PRO A 606 36.57 -19.41 5.67
CA PRO A 606 36.51 -19.49 7.13
C PRO A 606 36.45 -18.14 7.85
N THR A 607 36.88 -17.06 7.18
CA THR A 607 36.83 -15.68 7.72
C THR A 607 35.51 -14.96 7.44
N PHE A 608 34.63 -15.53 6.62
CA PHE A 608 33.34 -14.93 6.30
C PHE A 608 32.35 -15.15 7.44
N LYS A 609 31.80 -14.07 7.99
CA LYS A 609 30.73 -14.14 9.00
C LYS A 609 29.40 -14.43 8.28
N PRO A 610 28.76 -15.59 8.49
CA PRO A 610 27.54 -15.96 7.76
C PRO A 610 26.42 -14.94 7.99
N PHE A 611 25.70 -14.50 6.95
CA PHE A 611 24.54 -13.61 7.10
C PHE A 611 23.31 -14.23 7.78
N PHE A 612 23.04 -15.50 7.49
CA PHE A 612 21.84 -16.21 7.90
C PHE A 612 22.14 -17.28 8.96
N GLY A 613 21.13 -17.67 9.73
CA GLY A 613 21.24 -18.69 10.77
C GLY A 613 21.98 -18.21 12.02
N ARG A 614 22.12 -16.90 12.21
CA ARG A 614 22.81 -16.32 13.37
C ARG A 614 21.89 -16.30 14.58
N ASN A 615 22.44 -16.64 15.75
CA ASN A 615 21.76 -16.50 17.02
C ASN A 615 22.11 -15.15 17.67
N ILE A 616 21.11 -14.34 18.00
CA ILE A 616 21.32 -13.00 18.58
C ILE A 616 21.94 -13.06 19.99
N VAL A 617 21.67 -14.11 20.78
CA VAL A 617 22.30 -14.28 22.09
C VAL A 617 23.79 -14.61 21.95
N LYS A 618 24.16 -15.36 20.89
CA LYS A 618 25.56 -15.60 20.54
C LYS A 618 26.28 -14.31 20.15
N GLU A 619 25.63 -13.43 19.38
CA GLU A 619 26.19 -12.11 19.03
C GLU A 619 26.43 -11.23 20.26
N LEU A 620 25.49 -11.21 21.22
CA LEU A 620 25.69 -10.49 22.47
C LEU A 620 26.84 -11.09 23.28
N TYR A 621 26.98 -12.40 23.30
CA TYR A 621 28.10 -13.07 23.99
C TYR A 621 29.44 -12.77 23.31
N GLU A 622 29.53 -12.85 21.98
CA GLU A 622 30.75 -12.51 21.23
C GLU A 622 31.17 -11.05 21.44
N GLN A 623 30.20 -10.14 21.56
CA GLN A 623 30.46 -8.71 21.72
C GLN A 623 30.86 -8.33 23.17
N TYR A 624 30.23 -8.91 24.18
CA TYR A 624 30.40 -8.48 25.58
C TYR A 624 31.15 -9.48 26.48
N GLY A 625 31.18 -10.77 26.12
CA GLY A 625 31.76 -11.88 26.90
C GLY A 625 31.00 -12.22 28.18
N GLU A 626 30.57 -11.23 28.94
CA GLU A 626 29.78 -11.37 30.16
C GLU A 626 28.72 -10.26 30.26
N VAL A 627 27.83 -10.34 31.26
CA VAL A 627 26.83 -9.29 31.48
C VAL A 627 27.49 -8.08 32.13
N THR A 628 27.95 -7.16 31.31
CA THR A 628 28.60 -5.91 31.73
C THR A 628 27.57 -4.81 31.97
N LYS A 629 27.96 -3.73 32.67
CA LYS A 629 27.15 -2.50 32.81
C LYS A 629 26.71 -1.91 31.47
N GLN A 630 27.49 -2.10 30.41
CA GLN A 630 27.13 -1.64 29.07
C GLN A 630 25.94 -2.44 28.53
N LEU A 631 25.97 -3.77 28.66
CA LEU A 631 24.85 -4.64 28.27
C LEU A 631 23.62 -4.39 29.13
N GLU A 632 23.77 -4.16 30.45
CA GLU A 632 22.66 -3.76 31.33
C GLU A 632 21.96 -2.48 30.82
N ASN A 633 22.73 -1.47 30.43
CA ASN A 633 22.18 -0.23 29.88
C ASN A 633 21.49 -0.45 28.52
N VAL A 634 21.99 -1.37 27.70
CA VAL A 634 21.35 -1.77 26.43
C VAL A 634 19.99 -2.42 26.72
N VAL A 635 19.93 -3.38 27.65
CA VAL A 635 18.68 -4.05 28.05
C VAL A 635 17.65 -3.05 28.57
N LYS A 636 18.07 -2.09 29.42
CA LYS A 636 17.19 -1.01 29.90
C LYS A 636 16.62 -0.19 28.74
N ARG A 637 17.44 0.19 27.76
CA ARG A 637 16.96 0.91 26.56
C ARG A 637 15.93 0.11 25.77
N TRP A 638 16.08 -1.20 25.65
CA TRP A 638 15.09 -2.05 24.97
C TRP A 638 13.75 -2.08 25.71
N ILE A 639 13.79 -2.15 27.04
CA ILE A 639 12.60 -2.07 27.89
C ILE A 639 11.92 -0.70 27.72
N ASP A 640 12.69 0.39 27.79
CA ASP A 640 12.18 1.76 27.61
C ASP A 640 11.64 2.02 26.21
N ALA A 641 12.22 1.38 25.18
CA ALA A 641 11.73 1.44 23.81
C ALA A 641 10.40 0.69 23.63
N SER A 642 10.15 -0.36 24.43
CA SER A 642 8.88 -1.10 24.44
C SER A 642 7.76 -0.39 25.23
N SER A 643 7.95 0.87 25.63
CA SER A 643 6.97 1.60 26.44
C SER A 643 5.62 1.75 25.73
N PRO A 644 4.48 1.58 26.44
CA PRO A 644 3.17 1.73 25.84
C PRO A 644 2.96 3.07 25.17
N MET A 645 2.36 3.08 23.98
CA MET A 645 2.01 4.27 23.20
C MET A 645 0.80 5.01 23.79
N VAL A 646 0.87 5.33 25.08
CA VAL A 646 -0.06 6.22 25.77
C VAL A 646 0.65 6.95 26.91
N ALA A 647 0.51 8.28 26.96
CA ALA A 647 0.86 9.06 28.14
C ALA A 647 -0.32 9.11 29.13
N PHE A 648 -0.04 9.03 30.43
CA PHE A 648 -1.06 9.05 31.47
C PHE A 648 -1.14 10.42 32.17
N ASP A 649 -2.37 10.88 32.42
CA ASP A 649 -2.69 12.13 33.12
C ASP A 649 -2.72 11.92 34.64
N ALA A 650 -1.79 12.55 35.34
CA ALA A 650 -1.72 12.49 36.81
C ALA A 650 -2.79 13.36 37.51
N GLY A 651 -3.44 14.27 36.78
CA GLY A 651 -4.49 15.14 37.33
C GLY A 651 -5.84 14.46 37.51
N GLN A 652 -6.05 13.29 36.91
CA GLN A 652 -7.29 12.52 37.03
C GLN A 652 -7.21 11.51 38.20
N PRO A 653 -8.17 11.53 39.15
CA PRO A 653 -8.22 10.57 40.23
C PRO A 653 -8.24 9.13 39.72
N ARG A 654 -7.42 8.27 40.37
CA ARG A 654 -7.43 6.83 40.10
C ARG A 654 -8.74 6.21 40.60
N PRO A 655 -9.23 5.14 39.95
CA PRO A 655 -10.40 4.41 40.44
C PRO A 655 -10.18 3.92 41.88
N SER A 656 -11.23 3.99 42.71
CA SER A 656 -11.20 3.55 44.11
C SER A 656 -11.26 2.02 44.20
N VAL A 657 -10.12 1.37 44.04
CA VAL A 657 -9.97 -0.09 44.10
C VAL A 657 -8.67 -0.48 44.80
N PRO A 658 -8.54 -1.69 45.37
CA PRO A 658 -7.32 -2.13 46.04
C PRO A 658 -6.05 -1.98 45.19
N LYS A 659 -6.13 -2.24 43.87
CA LYS A 659 -4.99 -2.10 42.95
C LYS A 659 -5.38 -1.30 41.70
N PRO A 660 -5.36 0.05 41.76
CA PRO A 660 -5.79 0.88 40.64
C PRO A 660 -4.82 0.78 39.47
N GLY A 661 -5.36 0.82 38.25
CA GLY A 661 -4.55 0.95 37.05
C GLY A 661 -4.10 2.39 36.75
N PRO A 662 -3.33 2.58 35.66
CA PRO A 662 -2.99 1.58 34.65
C PRO A 662 -2.03 0.50 35.20
N ARG A 663 -2.34 -0.77 34.96
CA ARG A 663 -1.46 -1.91 35.28
C ARG A 663 -0.55 -2.16 34.08
N LYS A 664 0.74 -2.42 34.30
CA LYS A 664 1.69 -2.77 33.24
C LYS A 664 2.10 -4.24 33.37
N ARG A 665 1.97 -5.04 32.31
CA ARG A 665 2.67 -6.33 32.16
C ARG A 665 3.76 -6.18 31.11
N ARG A 666 4.92 -6.75 31.41
CA ARG A 666 6.10 -6.70 30.53
C ARG A 666 6.60 -8.09 30.26
N MET A 667 7.01 -8.32 29.03
CA MET A 667 7.60 -9.58 28.61
C MET A 667 8.83 -9.30 27.75
N MET A 668 9.89 -10.07 27.96
CA MET A 668 11.00 -10.16 27.04
C MET A 668 11.16 -11.60 26.58
N LEU A 669 11.28 -11.77 25.28
CA LEU A 669 11.44 -13.04 24.60
C LEU A 669 12.89 -13.19 24.18
N LEU A 670 13.54 -14.26 24.64
CA LEU A 670 14.93 -14.55 24.31
C LEU A 670 15.05 -15.94 23.68
N PRO A 671 15.79 -16.09 22.58
CA PRO A 671 16.14 -17.40 22.07
C PRO A 671 17.16 -18.06 22.99
N THR A 672 17.05 -19.38 23.13
CA THR A 672 18.13 -20.19 23.68
C THR A 672 19.26 -20.31 22.66
N CYS A 673 20.48 -20.52 23.13
CA CYS A 673 21.63 -20.77 22.26
C CYS A 673 22.53 -21.84 22.89
N GLN A 674 22.76 -22.96 22.20
CA GLN A 674 23.61 -24.03 22.72
C GLN A 674 25.10 -23.66 22.76
N ASP A 675 25.54 -22.80 21.84
CA ASP A 675 26.94 -22.36 21.69
C ASP A 675 27.39 -21.37 22.78
N VAL A 676 26.48 -20.90 23.64
CA VAL A 676 26.76 -19.86 24.64
C VAL A 676 26.70 -20.48 26.05
N PRO A 677 27.67 -20.19 26.94
CA PRO A 677 27.65 -20.70 28.30
C PRO A 677 26.33 -20.43 29.02
N LYS A 678 25.78 -21.45 29.67
CA LYS A 678 24.53 -21.33 30.42
C LYS A 678 24.59 -20.24 31.51
N SER A 679 25.77 -20.02 32.10
CA SER A 679 26.02 -18.95 33.05
C SER A 679 25.74 -17.55 32.48
N PHE A 680 26.10 -17.30 31.22
CA PHE A 680 25.80 -16.04 30.56
C PHE A 680 24.30 -15.90 30.27
N GLN A 681 23.65 -16.95 29.78
CA GLN A 681 22.20 -16.95 29.51
C GLN A 681 21.39 -16.69 30.79
N ASP A 682 21.77 -17.35 31.90
CA ASP A 682 21.15 -17.15 33.21
C ASP A 682 21.43 -15.74 33.77
N ALA A 683 22.65 -15.22 33.61
CA ALA A 683 23.00 -13.85 34.01
C ALA A 683 22.24 -12.80 33.19
N LEU A 684 22.07 -13.00 31.88
CA LEU A 684 21.32 -12.09 31.01
C LEU A 684 19.84 -12.08 31.40
N LYS A 685 19.26 -13.25 31.66
CA LYS A 685 17.91 -13.37 32.18
C LYS A 685 17.76 -12.63 33.52
N ALA A 686 18.67 -12.85 34.47
CA ALA A 686 18.65 -12.18 35.77
C ALA A 686 18.80 -10.65 35.64
N CYS A 687 19.64 -10.18 34.70
CA CYS A 687 19.78 -8.77 34.38
C CYS A 687 18.46 -8.15 33.89
N ILE A 688 17.74 -8.83 32.98
CA ILE A 688 16.45 -8.34 32.48
C ILE A 688 15.41 -8.31 33.59
N GLU A 689 15.31 -9.38 34.39
CA GLU A 689 14.36 -9.47 35.51
C GLU A 689 14.66 -8.40 36.59
N GLY A 690 15.94 -8.06 36.79
CA GLY A 690 16.41 -7.02 37.71
C GLY A 690 16.50 -5.61 37.13
N SER A 691 16.12 -5.38 35.87
CA SER A 691 16.28 -4.08 35.21
C SER A 691 15.26 -3.02 35.65
N LEU A 692 14.18 -3.42 36.32
CA LEU A 692 13.14 -2.50 36.82
C LEU A 692 13.37 -2.10 38.27
N SER A 693 12.91 -0.91 38.64
CA SER A 693 12.79 -0.53 40.04
C SER A 693 11.66 -1.32 40.72
N ASN A 694 11.73 -1.51 42.05
CA ASN A 694 10.72 -2.25 42.81
C ASN A 694 9.28 -1.72 42.62
N ASN A 695 9.12 -0.45 42.22
CA ASN A 695 7.82 0.19 42.03
C ASN A 695 7.27 0.06 40.60
N ASP A 696 8.08 -0.37 39.62
CA ASP A 696 7.69 -0.45 38.21
C ASP A 696 7.08 -1.80 37.81
N GLY A 697 7.03 -2.76 38.72
CA GLY A 697 6.51 -4.11 38.50
C GLY A 697 7.59 -5.12 38.12
N LYS A 698 7.18 -6.22 37.48
CA LYS A 698 8.07 -7.31 37.05
C LYS A 698 8.09 -7.44 35.52
N ILE A 699 9.20 -7.95 34.99
CA ILE A 699 9.33 -8.39 33.59
C ILE A 699 9.34 -9.91 33.56
N LEU A 700 8.47 -10.48 32.74
CA LEU A 700 8.47 -11.92 32.47
C LEU A 700 9.49 -12.22 31.36
N VAL A 701 10.54 -12.97 31.68
CA VAL A 701 11.47 -13.46 30.67
C VAL A 701 11.06 -14.84 30.22
N LYS A 702 10.72 -14.98 28.94
CA LYS A 702 10.37 -16.26 28.33
C LYS A 702 11.44 -16.66 27.32
N THR A 703 12.03 -17.83 27.56
CA THR A 703 12.98 -18.44 26.63
C THR A 703 12.24 -19.17 25.52
N ILE A 704 12.74 -19.05 24.30
CA ILE A 704 12.23 -19.67 23.09
C ILE A 704 13.26 -20.67 22.58
N PRO A 705 12.85 -21.85 22.08
CA PRO A 705 13.78 -22.78 21.44
C PRO A 705 14.56 -22.13 20.30
N GLU A 706 15.83 -22.52 20.17
CA GLU A 706 16.77 -21.98 19.18
C GLU A 706 16.25 -22.13 17.75
N GLU A 707 15.47 -23.18 17.45
CA GLU A 707 14.98 -23.49 16.10
C GLU A 707 13.85 -22.57 15.64
N ARG A 708 13.22 -21.82 16.55
CA ARG A 708 12.02 -21.03 16.22
C ARG A 708 12.35 -19.63 15.74
N CYS A 709 13.14 -18.88 16.51
CA CYS A 709 13.48 -17.47 16.26
C CYS A 709 14.87 -17.14 16.85
N PRO A 710 15.96 -17.76 16.38
CA PRO A 710 17.29 -17.58 16.98
C PRO A 710 17.83 -16.15 16.81
N ASN A 711 17.38 -15.45 15.78
CA ASN A 711 17.93 -14.18 15.32
C ASN A 711 17.21 -12.94 15.90
N GLU A 712 16.38 -13.09 16.93
CA GLU A 712 15.47 -12.05 17.40
C GLU A 712 15.28 -12.04 18.93
N ILE A 713 15.31 -10.86 19.56
CA ILE A 713 14.81 -10.59 20.91
C ILE A 713 13.62 -9.64 20.77
N SER A 714 12.54 -9.92 21.49
CA SER A 714 11.33 -9.09 21.44
C SER A 714 10.90 -8.65 22.83
N ALA A 715 10.76 -7.34 23.03
CA ALA A 715 10.27 -6.71 24.23
C ALA A 715 8.84 -6.18 23.99
N LEU A 716 7.90 -6.57 24.86
CA LEU A 716 6.50 -6.17 24.80
C LEU A 716 6.08 -5.63 26.16
N THR A 717 5.51 -4.44 26.18
CA THR A 717 4.79 -3.92 27.35
C THR A 717 3.33 -3.69 27.00
N VAL A 718 2.43 -4.18 27.86
CA VAL A 718 0.99 -3.93 27.77
C VAL A 718 0.58 -3.16 29.02
N ALA A 719 0.09 -1.94 28.83
CA ALA A 719 -0.66 -1.21 29.85
C ALA A 719 -2.16 -1.52 29.69
N PHE A 720 -2.84 -1.82 30.78
CA PHE A 720 -4.24 -2.23 30.75
C PHE A 720 -4.96 -1.81 32.03
N PHE A 721 -6.27 -2.04 32.08
CA PHE A 721 -7.11 -1.75 33.24
C PHE A 721 -7.09 -0.26 33.66
N PHE A 722 -7.42 0.63 32.73
CA PHE A 722 -7.61 2.05 33.03
C PHE A 722 -8.84 2.62 32.31
N PRO A 723 -9.49 3.66 32.87
CA PRO A 723 -10.54 4.39 32.18
C PRO A 723 -9.91 5.42 31.22
N LEU A 724 -10.62 5.74 30.13
CA LEU A 724 -10.10 6.64 29.10
C LEU A 724 -9.62 7.99 29.63
N ARG A 725 -10.22 8.54 30.69
CA ARG A 725 -9.77 9.81 31.31
C ARG A 725 -8.33 9.79 31.79
N GLN A 726 -7.76 8.63 32.13
CA GLN A 726 -6.38 8.55 32.56
C GLN A 726 -5.40 8.72 31.41
N ALA A 727 -5.82 8.61 30.14
CA ALA A 727 -4.97 8.91 29.01
C ALA A 727 -4.90 10.42 28.76
N ALA A 728 -3.71 10.99 28.75
CA ALA A 728 -3.49 12.44 28.64
C ALA A 728 -4.08 13.04 27.36
N VAL A 729 -4.12 12.26 26.27
CA VAL A 729 -4.76 12.67 25.00
C VAL A 729 -6.24 13.02 25.19
N VAL A 730 -6.95 12.36 26.12
CA VAL A 730 -8.39 12.56 26.32
C VAL A 730 -8.67 13.92 26.95
N SER A 731 -7.86 14.33 27.92
CA SER A 731 -7.94 15.67 28.52
C SER A 731 -7.71 16.77 27.48
N ALA A 732 -6.71 16.59 26.60
CA ALA A 732 -6.44 17.55 25.53
C ALA A 732 -7.59 17.62 24.50
N LEU A 733 -8.12 16.47 24.08
CA LEU A 733 -9.26 16.40 23.16
C LEU A 733 -10.54 17.02 23.76
N LYS A 734 -10.77 16.88 25.07
CA LYS A 734 -11.90 17.50 25.77
C LYS A 734 -11.91 19.02 25.64
N VAL A 735 -10.74 19.67 25.77
CA VAL A 735 -10.63 21.13 25.63
C VAL A 735 -11.10 21.60 24.25
N HIS A 736 -10.75 20.88 23.18
CA HIS A 736 -11.23 21.19 21.84
C HIS A 736 -12.73 20.94 21.69
N TYR A 737 -13.23 19.84 22.27
CA TYR A 737 -14.63 19.45 22.22
C TYR A 737 -15.54 20.47 22.93
N ASP A 738 -15.19 20.87 24.15
CA ASP A 738 -15.96 21.87 24.93
C ASP A 738 -15.96 23.22 24.24
N ARG A 739 -14.79 23.67 23.75
CA ARG A 739 -14.71 24.94 23.02
C ARG A 739 -15.64 24.96 21.81
N ALA A 740 -15.75 23.84 21.09
CA ALA A 740 -16.64 23.75 19.94
C ALA A 740 -18.12 23.71 20.34
N LEU A 741 -18.46 23.03 21.44
CA LEU A 741 -19.84 23.00 21.96
C LEU A 741 -20.30 24.32 22.57
N MET A 742 -19.39 25.13 23.11
CA MET A 742 -19.69 26.46 23.65
C MET A 742 -19.81 27.54 22.57
N SER A 743 -19.53 27.21 21.30
CA SER A 743 -19.71 28.14 20.18
C SER A 743 -21.19 28.40 19.89
N ASN A 744 -21.49 29.48 19.16
CA ASN A 744 -22.86 29.80 18.69
C ASN A 744 -23.48 28.66 17.85
N GLU A 745 -22.66 27.79 17.25
CA GLU A 745 -23.07 26.62 16.48
C GLU A 745 -23.04 25.31 17.28
N GLY A 746 -22.83 25.35 18.60
CA GLY A 746 -22.58 24.18 19.43
C GLY A 746 -23.60 23.04 19.29
N ARG A 747 -24.88 23.37 19.16
CA ARG A 747 -25.94 22.36 18.88
C ARG A 747 -25.73 21.66 17.53
N PHE A 748 -25.37 22.42 16.49
CA PHE A 748 -25.11 21.87 15.16
C PHE A 748 -23.83 21.03 15.15
N VAL A 749 -22.77 21.52 15.81
CA VAL A 749 -21.52 20.77 16.02
C VAL A 749 -21.80 19.42 16.70
N SER A 750 -22.61 19.42 17.76
CA SER A 750 -23.03 18.19 18.46
C SER A 750 -23.68 17.18 17.51
N TYR A 751 -24.59 17.61 16.64
CA TYR A 751 -25.23 16.71 15.65
C TYR A 751 -24.26 16.14 14.61
N GLN A 752 -23.19 16.86 14.31
CA GLN A 752 -22.24 16.43 13.28
C GLN A 752 -21.05 15.66 13.82
N CYS A 753 -20.83 15.70 15.13
CA CYS A 753 -19.74 15.00 15.79
C CYS A 753 -20.17 13.68 16.44
N HIS A 754 -21.46 13.44 16.69
CA HIS A 754 -21.97 12.19 17.25
C HIS A 754 -22.83 11.42 16.24
N SER A 755 -22.68 10.11 16.18
CA SER A 755 -23.45 9.20 15.33
C SER A 755 -24.80 8.81 15.94
N GLU A 756 -24.94 8.86 17.27
CA GLU A 756 -26.19 8.55 17.97
C GLU A 756 -26.62 9.65 18.93
N SER A 757 -25.81 9.99 19.94
CA SER A 757 -26.22 10.94 20.98
C SER A 757 -25.04 11.63 21.64
N ALA A 758 -25.11 12.94 21.79
CA ALA A 758 -24.15 13.68 22.61
C ALA A 758 -24.37 13.49 24.13
N ARG A 759 -25.53 12.92 24.52
CA ARG A 759 -25.95 12.74 25.93
C ARG A 759 -25.29 11.54 26.62
N PHE A 760 -24.45 10.77 25.93
CA PHE A 760 -23.66 9.73 26.59
C PHE A 760 -22.81 10.34 27.72
N SER A 761 -22.59 9.55 28.77
CA SER A 761 -21.78 9.97 29.91
C SER A 761 -20.42 10.48 29.47
N ASP A 762 -19.94 11.54 30.13
CA ASP A 762 -18.67 12.13 29.79
C ASP A 762 -17.49 11.25 30.24
N LEU A 763 -16.37 11.32 29.50
CA LEU A 763 -15.19 10.51 29.79
C LEU A 763 -14.46 11.02 31.03
N LEU A 764 -14.26 12.33 31.13
CA LEU A 764 -13.65 12.95 32.31
C LEU A 764 -14.63 12.96 33.49
N LEU A 765 -14.09 13.00 34.70
CA LEU A 765 -14.91 13.25 35.88
C LEU A 765 -15.31 14.73 35.91
N PRO A 766 -16.57 15.04 36.27
CA PRO A 766 -16.99 16.42 36.48
C PRO A 766 -16.13 17.07 37.56
N SER A 767 -15.86 18.36 37.38
CA SER A 767 -15.29 19.21 38.41
C SER A 767 -16.23 19.31 39.61
N ARG A 768 -15.72 19.79 40.75
CA ARG A 768 -16.55 20.04 41.93
C ARG A 768 -17.74 20.96 41.59
N SER A 769 -17.54 22.00 40.78
CA SER A 769 -18.63 22.91 40.39
C SER A 769 -19.70 22.19 39.56
N GLU A 770 -19.27 21.41 38.57
CA GLU A 770 -20.20 20.69 37.69
C GLU A 770 -20.99 19.61 38.44
N GLU A 771 -20.35 18.87 39.36
CA GLU A 771 -21.09 17.90 40.20
C GLU A 771 -22.16 18.57 41.04
N MET A 772 -21.81 19.72 41.62
CA MET A 772 -22.75 20.52 42.40
C MET A 772 -23.91 21.00 41.53
N GLU A 773 -23.65 21.45 40.31
CA GLU A 773 -24.70 21.87 39.37
C GLU A 773 -25.62 20.71 38.96
N ILE A 774 -25.05 19.53 38.66
CA ILE A 774 -25.83 18.32 38.30
C ILE A 774 -26.79 17.89 39.41
N ARG A 775 -26.38 18.04 40.68
CA ARG A 775 -27.20 17.62 41.83
C ARG A 775 -28.15 18.70 42.33
N LEU A 776 -28.00 19.95 41.89
CA LEU A 776 -28.80 21.08 42.33
C LEU A 776 -30.32 20.88 42.11
N PRO A 777 -30.81 20.31 40.99
CA PRO A 777 -32.24 20.03 40.83
C PRO A 777 -32.81 19.11 41.91
N SER A 778 -32.10 18.03 42.26
CA SER A 778 -32.51 17.10 43.33
C SER A 778 -32.49 17.76 44.70
N ILE A 779 -31.49 18.63 44.97
CA ILE A 779 -31.41 19.44 46.19
C ILE A 779 -32.59 20.41 46.30
N LEU A 780 -32.94 21.10 45.22
CA LEU A 780 -34.07 22.02 45.16
C LEU A 780 -35.41 21.29 45.33
N ALA A 781 -35.57 20.13 44.71
CA ALA A 781 -36.76 19.29 44.87
C ALA A 781 -36.91 18.79 46.32
N ALA A 782 -35.83 18.28 46.93
CA ALA A 782 -35.83 17.86 48.34
C ALA A 782 -36.15 19.04 49.28
N CYS A 783 -35.63 20.22 48.97
CA CYS A 783 -35.93 21.45 49.70
C CYS A 783 -37.43 21.83 49.59
N ALA A 784 -38.00 21.79 48.38
CA ALA A 784 -39.41 22.09 48.15
C ALA A 784 -40.35 21.08 48.83
N LEU A 785 -39.95 19.80 48.88
CA LEU A 785 -40.64 18.73 49.63
C LEU A 785 -40.55 18.88 51.15
N GLY A 786 -39.75 19.84 51.65
CA GLY A 786 -39.63 20.13 53.08
C GLY A 786 -38.59 19.28 53.81
N TYR A 787 -37.65 18.66 53.08
CA TYR A 787 -36.61 17.83 53.69
C TYR A 787 -35.39 18.63 54.17
N LEU A 788 -35.23 19.90 53.78
CA LEU A 788 -34.20 20.78 54.35
C LEU A 788 -34.66 21.29 55.71
N GLN A 789 -33.97 20.85 56.78
CA GLN A 789 -34.29 21.19 58.15
C GLN A 789 -33.48 22.42 58.59
N VAL A 790 -34.15 23.59 58.63
CA VAL A 790 -33.56 24.86 59.08
C VAL A 790 -33.72 25.00 60.60
N PRO A 791 -32.63 25.17 61.39
CA PRO A 791 -32.71 25.33 62.84
C PRO A 791 -33.25 26.72 63.23
N ASP A 792 -33.94 26.80 64.36
CA ASP A 792 -34.42 28.08 64.91
C ASP A 792 -33.28 28.98 65.41
N ASP A 793 -32.19 28.38 65.91
CA ASP A 793 -31.01 29.08 66.43
C ASP A 793 -29.95 29.29 65.34
N LEU A 794 -29.30 30.45 65.37
CA LEU A 794 -28.16 30.78 64.52
C LEU A 794 -26.94 29.90 64.83
N ASP A 795 -26.03 29.80 63.85
CA ASP A 795 -24.77 29.05 63.87
C ASP A 795 -24.89 27.53 64.04
N LYS A 796 -26.11 26.99 64.01
CA LYS A 796 -26.37 25.55 63.93
C LYS A 796 -26.27 25.03 62.49
N GLN A 797 -25.85 23.78 62.34
CA GLN A 797 -25.75 23.10 61.04
C GLN A 797 -27.14 22.80 60.45
N LEU A 798 -27.21 22.88 59.12
CA LEU A 798 -28.37 22.51 58.31
C LEU A 798 -28.27 21.04 57.89
N TYR A 799 -29.41 20.34 57.91
CA TYR A 799 -29.47 18.93 57.52
C TYR A 799 -30.59 18.70 56.50
N PHE A 800 -30.37 17.73 55.61
CA PHE A 800 -31.49 17.07 54.95
C PHE A 800 -31.94 15.87 55.77
N GLY A 801 -33.23 15.58 55.77
CA GLY A 801 -33.81 14.39 56.39
C GLY A 801 -35.33 14.47 56.52
N THR A 802 -35.93 13.35 56.90
CA THR A 802 -37.37 13.24 57.15
C THR A 802 -37.69 13.51 58.61
N ARG A 803 -38.86 14.07 58.87
CA ARG A 803 -39.30 14.41 60.22
C ARG A 803 -40.83 14.44 60.29
N GLU A 804 -41.42 13.84 61.33
CA GLU A 804 -42.88 13.83 61.52
C GLU A 804 -43.42 15.20 61.98
N ASP A 805 -42.71 15.89 62.88
CA ASP A 805 -43.08 17.22 63.37
C ASP A 805 -41.86 18.06 63.82
N LYS A 806 -42.08 19.31 64.22
CA LYS A 806 -41.01 20.24 64.65
C LYS A 806 -40.27 19.82 65.93
N PHE A 807 -40.72 18.79 66.65
CA PHE A 807 -40.11 18.33 67.90
C PHE A 807 -39.47 16.93 67.83
N SER A 808 -39.77 16.17 66.77
CA SER A 808 -39.25 14.81 66.53
C SER A 808 -37.75 14.77 66.15
N PRO A 809 -37.01 13.66 66.28
CA PRO A 809 -35.65 13.58 65.72
C PRO A 809 -35.68 13.63 64.18
N ILE A 810 -34.60 14.12 63.56
CA ILE A 810 -34.43 14.06 62.09
C ILE A 810 -33.96 12.66 61.71
N GLU A 811 -34.77 11.96 60.94
CA GLU A 811 -34.42 10.65 60.38
C GLU A 811 -33.70 10.80 59.04
N ASN A 812 -32.89 9.80 58.67
CA ASN A 812 -32.08 9.81 57.44
C ASN A 812 -31.22 11.07 57.28
N ARG A 813 -30.64 11.53 58.40
CA ARG A 813 -29.90 12.80 58.48
C ARG A 813 -28.69 12.84 57.53
N ILE A 814 -28.65 13.86 56.69
CA ILE A 814 -27.54 14.17 55.77
C ILE A 814 -26.99 15.55 56.11
N ASP A 815 -25.69 15.65 56.38
CA ASP A 815 -25.00 16.91 56.64
C ASP A 815 -24.79 17.70 55.34
N THR A 816 -25.20 18.97 55.34
CA THR A 816 -25.01 19.89 54.21
C THR A 816 -23.65 20.59 54.27
N GLY A 817 -23.01 20.66 55.44
CA GLY A 817 -21.82 21.50 55.71
C GLY A 817 -22.12 22.98 55.91
N ILE A 818 -23.36 23.42 55.68
CA ILE A 818 -23.77 24.83 55.81
C ILE A 818 -24.27 25.08 57.23
N LYS A 819 -23.90 26.23 57.80
CA LYS A 819 -24.48 26.76 59.05
C LYS A 819 -25.53 27.82 58.76
N PHE A 820 -26.59 27.84 59.56
CA PHE A 820 -27.61 28.87 59.46
C PHE A 820 -27.10 30.18 60.06
N THR A 821 -26.97 31.23 59.24
CA THR A 821 -26.37 32.51 59.65
C THR A 821 -27.36 33.67 59.50
N LEU A 822 -27.12 34.75 60.25
CA LEU A 822 -27.95 35.95 60.21
C LEU A 822 -28.01 36.56 58.79
N LYS A 823 -26.92 36.45 58.02
CA LYS A 823 -26.80 36.94 56.65
C LYS A 823 -27.89 36.37 55.71
N GLN A 824 -28.19 35.08 55.82
CA GLN A 824 -29.18 34.40 54.98
C GLN A 824 -30.61 34.85 55.34
N LYS A 825 -30.87 34.97 56.65
CA LYS A 825 -32.16 35.40 57.19
C LYS A 825 -32.46 36.87 56.85
N GLU A 826 -31.47 37.75 56.99
CA GLU A 826 -31.59 39.16 56.60
C GLU A 826 -31.70 39.37 55.10
N LEU A 827 -31.12 38.48 54.28
CA LEU A 827 -31.26 38.54 52.83
C LEU A 827 -32.70 38.25 52.41
N ALA A 828 -33.32 37.19 52.95
CA ALA A 828 -34.72 36.88 52.70
C ALA A 828 -35.67 37.99 53.20
N ALA A 829 -35.48 38.45 54.44
CA ALA A 829 -36.30 39.50 55.04
C ALA A 829 -36.22 40.84 54.28
N ARG A 830 -35.01 41.28 53.92
CA ARG A 830 -34.80 42.54 53.20
C ARG A 830 -35.46 42.57 51.83
N ILE A 831 -35.44 41.45 51.10
CA ILE A 831 -36.09 41.39 49.80
C ILE A 831 -37.62 41.35 49.97
N GLY A 832 -38.13 40.69 51.02
CA GLY A 832 -39.55 40.74 51.38
C GLY A 832 -40.04 42.15 51.73
N ASP A 833 -39.27 42.91 52.52
CA ASP A 833 -39.56 44.31 52.87
C ASP A 833 -39.50 45.25 51.66
N GLN A 834 -38.63 44.97 50.70
CA GLN A 834 -38.38 45.82 49.53
C GLN A 834 -39.43 45.66 48.41
N TYR A 835 -40.19 44.55 48.39
CA TYR A 835 -41.07 44.20 47.27
C TYR A 835 -42.50 43.80 47.72
N ASP A 836 -43.14 44.63 48.54
CA ASP A 836 -44.55 44.53 48.98
C ASP A 836 -44.97 43.12 49.45
N GLU A 837 -44.48 42.73 50.63
CA GLU A 837 -44.92 41.52 51.37
C GLU A 837 -44.74 40.18 50.62
N MET A 838 -43.75 40.09 49.71
CA MET A 838 -43.38 38.79 49.12
C MET A 838 -42.62 37.91 50.13
N ASP A 839 -43.23 36.79 50.54
CA ASP A 839 -42.62 35.80 51.44
C ASP A 839 -41.56 34.97 50.69
N ILE A 840 -40.30 35.40 50.75
CA ILE A 840 -39.19 34.70 50.11
C ILE A 840 -38.70 33.59 51.04
N SER A 841 -38.73 32.37 50.52
CA SER A 841 -38.20 31.18 51.20
C SER A 841 -36.75 31.39 51.66
N VAL A 842 -36.56 31.30 52.98
CA VAL A 842 -35.25 31.35 53.64
C VAL A 842 -34.35 30.23 53.11
N GLU A 843 -34.93 29.07 52.81
CA GLU A 843 -34.25 27.92 52.24
C GLU A 843 -33.64 28.22 50.87
N LEU A 844 -34.38 28.90 49.98
CA LEU A 844 -33.86 29.32 48.69
C LEU A 844 -32.72 30.34 48.84
N ALA A 845 -32.84 31.28 49.79
CA ALA A 845 -31.79 32.26 50.08
C ALA A 845 -30.50 31.60 50.61
N ILE A 846 -30.63 30.57 51.45
CA ILE A 846 -29.51 29.74 51.93
C ILE A 846 -28.82 29.07 50.75
N LEU A 847 -29.57 28.35 49.91
CA LEU A 847 -28.99 27.63 48.78
C LEU A 847 -28.34 28.60 47.77
N TYR A 848 -29.00 29.71 47.43
CA TYR A 848 -28.43 30.69 46.48
C TYR A 848 -27.11 31.29 46.97
N THR A 849 -26.97 31.52 48.27
CA THR A 849 -25.77 32.16 48.85
C THR A 849 -24.61 31.18 49.00
N ASP A 850 -24.87 29.99 49.55
CA ASP A 850 -23.81 29.16 50.11
C ASP A 850 -23.61 27.81 49.39
N TYR A 851 -24.49 27.45 48.43
CA TYR A 851 -24.43 26.15 47.77
C TYR A 851 -23.09 25.86 47.08
N HIS A 852 -22.60 26.77 46.23
CA HIS A 852 -21.33 26.53 45.51
C HIS A 852 -20.08 26.70 46.39
N GLU A 853 -20.18 27.40 47.52
CA GLU A 853 -19.03 27.78 48.35
C GLU A 853 -18.82 26.84 49.54
N GLN A 854 -19.90 26.46 50.24
CA GLN A 854 -19.82 25.78 51.55
C GLN A 854 -20.44 24.37 51.55
N PHE A 855 -21.30 24.04 50.60
CA PHE A 855 -22.01 22.77 50.59
C PHE A 855 -21.06 21.58 50.36
N LEU A 856 -21.31 20.49 51.09
CA LEU A 856 -20.51 19.26 51.00
C LEU A 856 -20.79 18.51 49.69
N ARG A 857 -19.71 18.07 49.03
CA ARG A 857 -19.74 17.44 47.71
C ARG A 857 -20.56 16.15 47.67
N ASP A 858 -20.50 15.33 48.72
CA ASP A 858 -21.20 14.04 48.83
C ASP A 858 -22.69 14.20 49.22
N CYS A 859 -23.08 15.34 49.79
CA CYS A 859 -24.44 15.62 50.22
C CYS A 859 -25.44 15.50 49.06
N GLY A 860 -25.12 16.03 47.87
CA GLY A 860 -25.99 15.97 46.69
C GLY A 860 -26.39 14.53 46.31
N SER A 861 -25.41 13.62 46.28
CA SER A 861 -25.65 12.21 45.98
C SER A 861 -26.48 11.50 47.05
N LYS A 862 -26.27 11.85 48.33
CA LYS A 862 -27.03 11.30 49.47
C LYS A 862 -28.49 11.77 49.44
N VAL A 863 -28.75 13.02 49.07
CA VAL A 863 -30.12 13.55 48.95
C VAL A 863 -30.87 12.89 47.80
N GLU A 864 -30.21 12.62 46.68
CA GLU A 864 -30.84 11.88 45.58
C GLU A 864 -31.15 10.43 45.97
N ALA A 865 -30.25 9.77 46.70
CA ALA A 865 -30.51 8.46 47.28
C ALA A 865 -31.69 8.50 48.26
N LEU A 866 -31.79 9.56 49.08
CA LEU A 866 -32.88 9.80 50.00
C LEU A 866 -34.23 9.90 49.25
N LEU A 867 -34.31 10.76 48.23
CA LEU A 867 -35.49 10.92 47.37
C LEU A 867 -35.92 9.61 46.69
N ASN A 868 -34.96 8.75 46.36
CA ASN A 868 -35.23 7.44 45.75
C ASN A 868 -35.68 6.38 46.76
N SER A 869 -35.48 6.61 48.06
CA SER A 869 -35.75 5.62 49.13
C SER A 869 -37.01 5.89 49.95
N ILE A 870 -37.54 7.11 49.91
CA ILE A 870 -38.72 7.52 50.69
C ILE A 870 -39.98 7.41 49.83
N GLU A 871 -41.07 6.91 50.42
CA GLU A 871 -42.41 7.00 49.83
C GLU A 871 -42.96 8.44 49.99
N VAL A 872 -43.21 9.11 48.86
CA VAL A 872 -43.72 10.49 48.84
C VAL A 872 -45.19 10.48 48.44
N VAL A 873 -46.07 11.13 49.21
CA VAL A 873 -47.51 11.18 48.90
C VAL A 873 -47.78 12.21 47.77
N PRO A 874 -48.70 11.96 46.80
CA PRO A 874 -48.95 12.87 45.69
C PRO A 874 -49.19 14.33 46.07
N GLU A 875 -49.87 14.62 47.19
CA GLU A 875 -50.14 15.97 47.65
C GLU A 875 -48.85 16.75 47.99
N HIS A 876 -47.81 16.05 48.46
CA HIS A 876 -46.50 16.66 48.74
C HIS A 876 -45.75 17.00 47.45
N ILE A 877 -45.90 16.19 46.39
CA ILE A 877 -45.31 16.46 45.07
C ILE A 877 -45.95 17.71 44.45
N ASP A 878 -47.29 17.80 44.49
CA ASP A 878 -48.02 18.96 43.94
C ASP A 878 -47.70 20.25 44.74
N ALA A 879 -47.55 20.15 46.06
CA ALA A 879 -47.10 21.27 46.92
C ALA A 879 -45.65 21.69 46.64
N ALA A 880 -44.76 20.72 46.40
CA ALA A 880 -43.37 21.00 46.02
C ALA A 880 -43.28 21.67 44.63
N GLU A 881 -44.11 21.26 43.67
CA GLU A 881 -44.18 21.90 42.36
C GLU A 881 -44.59 23.38 42.47
N LEU A 882 -45.58 23.69 43.31
CA LEU A 882 -46.00 25.07 43.57
C LEU A 882 -44.87 25.90 44.22
N LYS A 883 -44.15 25.32 45.19
CA LYS A 883 -42.99 25.96 45.81
C LYS A 883 -41.85 26.22 44.82
N LEU A 884 -41.53 25.27 43.95
CA LEU A 884 -40.51 25.46 42.91
C LEU A 884 -40.92 26.53 41.89
N LYS A 885 -42.21 26.62 41.53
CA LYS A 885 -42.74 27.72 40.69
C LYS A 885 -42.55 29.08 41.36
N ASN A 886 -42.68 29.15 42.69
CA ASN A 886 -42.36 30.36 43.44
C ASN A 886 -40.85 30.63 43.51
N TYR A 887 -40.02 29.60 43.70
CA TYR A 887 -38.56 29.75 43.64
C TYR A 887 -38.10 30.33 42.30
N SER A 888 -38.70 29.89 41.19
CA SER A 888 -38.41 30.43 39.86
C SER A 888 -38.72 31.93 39.74
N LYS A 889 -39.69 32.45 40.50
CA LYS A 889 -40.01 33.89 40.53
C LYS A 889 -39.01 34.66 41.40
N TRP A 890 -38.65 34.11 42.56
CA TRP A 890 -37.86 34.80 43.56
C TRP A 890 -36.35 34.77 43.32
N VAL A 891 -35.84 33.77 42.60
CA VAL A 891 -34.40 33.65 42.31
C VAL A 891 -33.85 34.87 41.56
N PHE A 892 -34.68 35.52 40.73
CA PHE A 892 -34.31 36.79 40.06
C PHE A 892 -34.09 37.95 41.04
N LEU A 893 -34.85 37.98 42.13
CA LEU A 893 -34.71 38.99 43.18
C LEU A 893 -33.46 38.74 44.02
N LEU A 894 -33.12 37.47 44.29
CA LEU A 894 -31.86 37.09 44.96
C LEU A 894 -30.63 37.49 44.15
N ALA A 895 -30.73 37.48 42.81
CA ALA A 895 -29.73 37.99 41.87
C ALA A 895 -29.69 39.53 41.77
N LYS A 896 -30.45 40.26 42.60
CA LYS A 896 -30.62 41.73 42.53
C LYS A 896 -31.05 42.22 41.14
N ARG A 897 -31.87 41.43 40.44
CA ARG A 897 -32.33 41.69 39.08
C ARG A 897 -31.21 41.73 38.02
N ASN A 898 -30.07 41.11 38.30
CA ASN A 898 -28.99 40.95 37.33
C ASN A 898 -29.15 39.64 36.56
N GLU A 899 -29.66 39.71 35.33
CA GLU A 899 -29.77 38.53 34.46
C GLU A 899 -28.40 37.97 34.03
N GLU A 900 -27.33 38.77 34.15
CA GLU A 900 -25.96 38.36 33.85
C GLU A 900 -25.26 37.69 35.06
N ASP A 901 -25.93 37.55 36.22
CA ASP A 901 -25.41 36.76 37.33
C ASP A 901 -25.36 35.27 36.94
N GLU A 902 -24.15 34.71 36.87
CA GLU A 902 -23.93 33.31 36.53
C GLU A 902 -24.71 32.35 37.46
N ARG A 903 -24.87 32.70 38.74
CA ARG A 903 -25.63 31.89 39.72
C ARG A 903 -27.12 31.89 39.42
N TYR A 904 -27.66 33.02 38.96
CA TYR A 904 -29.06 33.15 38.59
C TYR A 904 -29.42 32.21 37.44
N GLY A 905 -28.63 32.21 36.37
CA GLY A 905 -28.83 31.31 35.23
C GLY A 905 -28.86 29.84 35.65
N LYS A 906 -27.85 29.42 36.44
CA LYS A 906 -27.74 28.03 36.94
C LYS A 906 -28.92 27.61 37.82
N PHE A 907 -29.34 28.45 38.77
CA PHE A 907 -30.47 28.14 39.63
C PHE A 907 -31.80 28.15 38.86
N LYS A 908 -31.99 29.07 37.92
CA LYS A 908 -33.19 29.12 37.08
C LYS A 908 -33.35 27.82 36.27
N ASP A 909 -32.26 27.38 35.63
CA ASP A 909 -32.25 26.13 34.85
C ASP A 909 -32.46 24.91 35.77
N ALA A 910 -31.84 24.88 36.95
CA ALA A 910 -32.00 23.79 37.90
C ALA A 910 -33.42 23.70 38.49
N ILE A 911 -34.08 24.83 38.75
CA ILE A 911 -35.50 24.86 39.17
C ILE A 911 -36.40 24.32 38.05
N TYR A 912 -36.13 24.71 36.80
CA TYR A 912 -36.86 24.21 35.65
C TYR A 912 -36.71 22.68 35.52
N ASP A 913 -35.49 22.16 35.67
CA ASP A 913 -35.23 20.70 35.62
C ASP A 913 -35.85 19.96 36.82
N ALA A 914 -35.86 20.56 38.01
CA ALA A 914 -36.55 19.99 39.18
C ALA A 914 -38.06 19.82 38.93
N ILE A 915 -38.71 20.81 38.30
CA ILE A 915 -40.15 20.77 37.98
C ILE A 915 -40.45 19.76 36.86
N ASN A 916 -39.63 19.74 35.80
CA ASN A 916 -39.97 19.00 34.57
C ASN A 916 -39.34 17.61 34.47
N ARG A 917 -38.40 17.27 35.35
CA ARG A 917 -37.72 15.97 35.35
C ARG A 917 -37.78 15.29 36.72
N VAL A 918 -37.26 15.93 37.77
CA VAL A 918 -37.11 15.27 39.08
C VAL A 918 -38.47 14.95 39.72
N LEU A 919 -39.40 15.92 39.78
CA LEU A 919 -40.73 15.66 40.34
C LEU A 919 -41.54 14.64 39.50
N PRO A 920 -41.55 14.70 38.16
CA PRO A 920 -42.16 13.65 37.33
C PRO A 920 -41.57 12.26 37.55
N GLU A 921 -40.24 12.12 37.64
CA GLU A 921 -39.57 10.84 37.94
C GLU A 921 -40.00 10.29 39.32
N LEU A 922 -40.22 11.15 40.31
CA LEU A 922 -40.77 10.74 41.61
C LEU A 922 -42.24 10.33 41.51
N LYS A 923 -43.03 11.03 40.69
CA LYS A 923 -44.45 10.74 40.46
C LYS A 923 -44.68 9.43 39.71
N GLU A 924 -43.77 9.06 38.79
CA GLU A 924 -43.82 7.79 38.04
C GLU A 924 -43.46 6.57 38.91
N LYS A 925 -42.82 6.77 40.06
CA LYS A 925 -42.51 5.72 41.05
C LYS A 925 -43.67 5.41 42.00
N LEU A 926 -44.66 6.28 42.07
CA LEU A 926 -45.93 6.10 42.81
C LEU A 926 -46.93 5.35 41.93
#